data_AF-A0AAN9N3M1-F1
#
_entry.id   AF-A0AAN9N3M1-F1
#
_cell.length_a   1.000
_cell.length_b   1.000
_cell.length_c   1.000
_cell.angle_alpha   90.00
_cell.angle_beta   90.00
_cell.angle_gamma   90.00
#
_symmetry.space_group_name_H-M   'P 1'
#
loop_
_entity.id
_entity.type
_entity.pdbx_description
1 polymer ?
#
loop_
_entity_poly.entity_id
_entity_poly.type
_entity_poly.pdbx_seq_one_letter_code
_entity_poly.pdbx_strand_id
1 'polypeptide(L)'
;MGSRGPPQTLPNSAAISKGYNFASTWEQNAPLTEQQQAAIISLSHVVSERPLPLKLAQENASVQDNALSVKTKDSSFDDSGAIETVMVNTNQFYKWFTDLESAMKSETEEKYQYYVNTLTERIQTCGEILQQVDDTLDLFNELQLQHQAVATKTKTLHDACDRLLQEKQRLIDFAEALRSKLNYFDELENVATNFYSPNMNVGNENFLPLLKRLDECISYVESNTQYAESSVYLLKFRQLQSRALGMMRSHVLAVLKGASSQVQEAIRESGGGKASISEGVEASVIYVRFKAAASELKPLLEEIESRSSRKEYGQILAECHRLYCEQRLSLIRGIVQRRISEFAKKESLPSLTRSGCAYLIQVCQLEHQLFDHFFPASSKDISSLAPLMDPLSTYLYDTLRPKLVHETNIDFLCEIVDILKMEVLGEQHSRKSESLAGLRPTFERILADIHERLTFRARTHIRDEIANYTPTNEDLDYPEKLKRSAESTSEINPADDNPDIFKTWYPPLEKTLSCLSKLYRCLESAVFTGLAQEAVEVCSTSIQKASKLITKRSSQMDGQLFLIKHLLILREQIAPFNIEFSVTQKELDFSHLLEHLRRLLRGQASLFDWSRSTSLARTLSPRVLENQIDTKKELEKSLKATCEEFIMSVTKLVVDPLLSFVTKVTAVKVALSSGGQNEKLESVMAKPLKDQAFATPDKVAELVQKVRTAIQEQLPVVIAKMKLYLQNSSTRTILFKPIKTNIVEAHIQVQSLLQSEYTSEEIQIINLKSVQDLQIELDNYL
;
A
#
# COMPACT_ATOMS: atom_id res chain seq x y z
N MET A 1 14.60 35.57 20.87
CA MET A 1 14.32 35.21 22.27
C MET A 1 15.66 34.83 22.90
N GLY A 2 16.32 35.74 23.64
CA GLY A 2 16.35 35.78 25.12
C GLY A 2 17.48 34.85 25.62
N SER A 3 18.51 35.23 26.38
CA SER A 3 18.62 36.23 27.45
C SER A 3 20.09 36.65 27.66
N ARG A 4 20.27 37.83 28.28
CA ARG A 4 21.51 38.61 28.54
C ARG A 4 22.29 38.15 29.79
N GLY A 5 23.58 38.50 29.83
CA GLY A 5 24.31 38.84 31.06
C GLY A 5 25.13 40.15 30.87
N PRO A 6 25.30 41.04 31.88
CA PRO A 6 25.66 42.46 31.70
C PRO A 6 27.08 42.82 32.25
N PRO A 7 27.45 44.10 32.51
CA PRO A 7 28.05 45.07 31.58
C PRO A 7 29.42 45.66 32.08
N GLN A 8 29.94 46.71 31.40
CA GLN A 8 31.00 47.68 31.81
C GLN A 8 32.46 47.25 31.49
N THR A 9 33.45 48.09 31.09
CA THR A 9 33.71 49.55 31.07
C THR A 9 34.84 49.86 30.05
N LEU A 10 34.85 51.04 29.42
CA LEU A 10 36.06 51.71 28.87
C LEU A 10 36.72 52.50 30.04
N PRO A 11 38.03 52.86 30.09
CA PRO A 11 38.80 53.51 28.99
C PRO A 11 40.37 53.40 29.00
N ASN A 12 41.00 54.07 28.02
CA ASN A 12 42.28 54.83 28.02
C ASN A 12 43.69 54.21 28.29
N SER A 13 44.52 54.30 27.22
CA SER A 13 45.84 54.98 27.07
C SER A 13 47.10 54.59 27.87
N ALA A 14 48.23 54.78 27.16
CA ALA A 14 49.64 54.85 27.55
C ALA A 14 50.33 53.50 27.90
N ALA A 15 51.19 52.97 27.02
CA ALA A 15 52.60 53.36 26.89
C ALA A 15 53.33 53.32 28.25
N ILE A 16 54.15 52.28 28.44
CA ILE A 16 55.49 52.24 29.09
C ILE A 16 55.85 50.74 29.26
N SER A 17 57.11 50.38 28.98
CA SER A 17 57.77 49.06 29.22
C SER A 17 58.00 48.10 28.04
N LYS A 18 58.32 48.58 26.83
CA LYS A 18 58.99 47.76 25.79
C LYS A 18 60.53 47.91 25.81
N GLY A 19 61.14 47.84 27.00
CA GLY A 19 62.60 47.88 27.17
C GLY A 19 63.21 46.57 27.68
N TYR A 20 62.43 45.69 28.32
CA TYR A 20 62.94 44.51 29.01
C TYR A 20 62.67 43.16 28.32
N ASN A 21 62.06 43.17 27.13
CA ASN A 21 61.74 41.93 26.42
C ASN A 21 62.71 41.59 25.28
N PHE A 22 63.66 42.45 24.89
CA PHE A 22 64.55 42.12 23.77
C PHE A 22 65.45 40.92 24.08
N ALA A 23 66.01 40.82 25.29
CA ALA A 23 66.86 39.70 25.70
C ALA A 23 66.08 38.38 25.81
N SER A 24 64.86 38.40 26.37
CA SER A 24 64.02 37.19 26.51
C SER A 24 63.48 36.68 25.18
N THR A 25 63.26 37.57 24.21
CA THR A 25 62.86 37.16 22.85
C THR A 25 64.04 36.63 22.03
N TRP A 26 65.29 37.00 22.36
CA TRP A 26 66.50 36.47 21.73
C TRP A 26 66.84 35.05 22.24
N GLU A 27 66.69 34.80 23.55
CA GLU A 27 66.91 33.47 24.15
C GLU A 27 65.91 32.40 23.70
N GLN A 28 64.66 32.77 23.38
CA GLN A 28 63.64 31.81 22.93
C GLN A 28 63.78 31.38 21.47
N ASN A 29 64.45 32.18 20.62
CA ASN A 29 64.52 31.92 19.17
C ASN A 29 65.81 31.21 18.72
N ALA A 30 66.79 31.02 19.62
CA ALA A 30 68.01 30.25 19.36
C ALA A 30 68.56 29.63 20.67
N PRO A 31 68.06 28.45 21.10
CA PRO A 31 68.57 27.81 22.32
C PRO A 31 70.03 27.38 22.13
N LEU A 32 70.91 27.88 23.00
CA LEU A 32 72.33 27.53 23.01
C LEU A 32 72.50 26.04 23.39
N THR A 33 73.33 25.31 22.65
CA THR A 33 73.70 23.93 22.99
C THR A 33 74.39 23.85 24.36
N GLU A 34 74.26 22.73 25.09
CA GLU A 34 74.86 22.55 26.43
C GLU A 34 76.37 22.85 26.46
N GLN A 35 77.10 22.55 25.40
CA GLN A 35 78.53 22.86 25.27
C GLN A 35 78.81 24.38 25.18
N GLN A 36 77.91 25.15 24.57
CA GLN A 36 78.02 26.61 24.46
C GLN A 36 77.59 27.30 25.76
N GLN A 37 76.56 26.79 26.45
CA GLN A 37 76.23 27.24 27.80
C GLN A 37 77.35 26.95 28.79
N ALA A 38 77.97 25.76 28.73
CA ALA A 38 79.14 25.42 29.53
C ALA A 38 80.33 26.36 29.21
N ALA A 39 80.57 26.69 27.94
CA ALA A 39 81.61 27.65 27.55
C ALA A 39 81.33 29.07 28.05
N ILE A 40 80.07 29.53 28.03
CA ILE A 40 79.65 30.83 28.58
C ILE A 40 79.78 30.84 30.10
N ILE A 41 79.44 29.74 30.79
CA ILE A 41 79.64 29.61 32.24
C ILE A 41 81.13 29.60 32.57
N SER A 42 81.97 28.91 31.78
CA SER A 42 83.43 28.97 31.93
C SER A 42 84.00 30.36 31.64
N LEU A 43 83.51 31.07 30.61
CA LEU A 43 83.90 32.45 30.32
C LEU A 43 83.43 33.42 31.41
N SER A 44 82.22 33.24 31.93
CA SER A 44 81.68 33.99 33.06
C SER A 44 82.52 33.77 34.31
N HIS A 45 82.95 32.52 34.59
CA HIS A 45 83.84 32.19 35.70
C HIS A 45 85.21 32.87 35.54
N VAL A 46 85.78 32.85 34.33
CA VAL A 46 87.06 33.52 34.00
C VAL A 46 86.96 35.05 34.04
N VAL A 47 85.80 35.62 33.72
CA VAL A 47 85.54 37.07 33.81
C VAL A 47 85.27 37.51 35.25
N SER A 48 84.62 36.66 36.08
CA SER A 48 84.49 36.90 37.53
C SER A 48 85.80 36.72 38.30
N GLU A 49 86.75 35.95 37.76
CA GLU A 49 88.09 35.77 38.31
C GLU A 49 89.15 36.66 37.63
N ARG A 50 88.75 37.77 37.01
CA ARG A 50 89.71 38.73 36.44
C ARG A 50 90.37 39.53 37.56
N PRO A 51 91.69 39.41 37.81
CA PRO A 51 92.36 40.30 38.76
C PRO A 51 92.31 41.74 38.22
N LEU A 52 92.00 42.71 39.09
CA LEU A 52 92.12 44.12 38.73
C LEU A 52 93.56 44.42 38.26
N PRO A 53 93.76 45.32 37.27
CA PRO A 53 95.08 45.76 36.87
C PRO A 53 95.87 46.30 38.06
N LEU A 54 97.13 45.87 38.19
CA LEU A 54 98.07 46.10 39.30
C LEU A 54 98.28 47.59 39.72
N LYS A 55 97.72 48.57 39.02
CA LYS A 55 97.84 50.00 39.38
C LYS A 55 96.80 50.49 40.41
N LEU A 56 95.81 49.69 40.79
CA LEU A 56 94.76 50.11 41.74
C LEU A 56 94.78 49.37 43.08
N ALA A 57 95.68 48.40 43.28
CA ALA A 57 95.75 47.57 44.50
C ALA A 57 97.03 47.77 45.36
N GLN A 58 97.95 48.66 44.95
CA GLN A 58 99.21 48.95 45.66
C GLN A 58 99.50 50.46 45.70
N GLU A 59 98.61 51.25 46.29
CA GLU A 59 98.98 52.56 46.87
C GLU A 59 98.34 52.67 48.27
N ASN A 60 98.65 51.68 49.10
CA ASN A 60 98.68 51.81 50.56
C ASN A 60 99.94 51.07 51.02
N ALA A 61 100.87 51.83 51.62
CA ALA A 61 102.09 51.41 52.33
C ALA A 61 103.35 51.04 51.51
N SER A 62 104.09 52.08 51.10
CA SER A 62 105.43 52.46 51.58
C SER A 62 106.67 51.56 51.41
N VAL A 63 107.75 52.25 50.96
CA VAL A 63 109.19 52.14 51.33
C VAL A 63 110.16 51.62 50.25
N GLN A 64 110.80 52.59 49.58
CA GLN A 64 112.25 52.79 49.33
C GLN A 64 113.15 51.64 48.81
N ASP A 65 113.87 52.01 47.74
CA ASP A 65 115.31 51.83 47.52
C ASP A 65 115.90 50.39 47.50
N ASN A 66 116.52 49.99 46.39
CA ASN A 66 117.89 50.42 46.08
C ASN A 66 118.56 49.63 44.93
N ALA A 67 119.65 50.25 44.47
CA ALA A 67 120.88 49.63 43.96
C ALA A 67 121.02 49.37 42.46
N LEU A 68 121.41 50.44 41.76
CA LEU A 68 122.63 50.41 40.96
C LEU A 68 123.83 50.07 41.87
N SER A 69 124.57 49.02 41.52
CA SER A 69 125.86 48.65 42.11
C SER A 69 126.84 48.39 40.96
N VAL A 70 127.70 49.37 40.66
CA VAL A 70 128.94 49.18 39.90
C VAL A 70 130.05 48.94 40.92
N LYS A 71 130.64 47.73 40.88
CA LYS A 71 131.85 47.39 41.63
C LYS A 71 133.09 47.66 40.77
N THR A 72 133.94 48.60 41.18
CA THR A 72 135.37 48.59 40.85
C THR A 72 136.17 49.02 42.08
N LYS A 73 136.58 48.00 42.83
CA LYS A 73 137.90 47.81 43.46
C LYS A 73 138.52 48.97 44.25
N ASP A 74 138.55 48.81 45.57
CA ASP A 74 139.60 49.35 46.43
C ASP A 74 140.98 48.83 46.01
N SER A 75 141.93 49.74 45.85
CA SER A 75 143.27 49.60 46.44
C SER A 75 143.72 50.98 46.89
N SER A 76 143.44 51.26 48.17
CA SER A 76 144.02 52.25 49.09
C SER A 76 145.15 53.14 48.54
N PHE A 77 145.05 54.45 48.73
CA PHE A 77 146.08 55.24 49.40
C PHE A 77 145.49 56.56 49.89
N ASP A 78 145.86 56.90 51.12
CA ASP A 78 145.57 58.12 51.86
C ASP A 78 146.12 59.39 51.18
N ASP A 79 145.56 60.51 51.61
CA ASP A 79 146.18 61.84 51.76
C ASP A 79 145.97 62.94 50.68
N SER A 80 145.21 63.95 51.13
CA SER A 80 145.40 65.41 51.01
C SER A 80 145.50 66.14 49.66
N GLY A 81 144.82 67.29 49.62
CA GLY A 81 145.43 68.52 49.09
C GLY A 81 144.55 69.38 48.19
N ALA A 82 144.29 70.61 48.64
CA ALA A 82 143.75 71.72 47.87
C ALA A 82 144.49 71.95 46.54
N ILE A 83 143.79 72.47 45.52
CA ILE A 83 144.45 73.20 44.43
C ILE A 83 143.87 74.61 44.37
N GLU A 84 144.55 75.46 45.11
CA GLU A 84 144.86 76.85 44.81
C GLU A 84 145.26 76.98 43.32
N THR A 85 144.33 77.25 42.41
CA THR A 85 144.68 77.80 41.08
C THR A 85 144.73 79.30 41.19
N VAL A 86 145.93 79.81 41.45
CA VAL A 86 146.30 81.21 41.24
C VAL A 86 145.82 81.64 39.84
N MET A 87 144.80 82.51 39.79
CA MET A 87 144.36 83.14 38.54
C MET A 87 145.37 84.23 38.17
N VAL A 88 146.16 84.00 37.12
CA VAL A 88 147.15 84.97 36.60
C VAL A 88 146.76 85.51 35.20
N ASN A 89 145.48 85.45 34.77
CA ASN A 89 145.12 85.99 33.44
C ASN A 89 143.67 86.51 33.28
N THR A 90 143.52 87.81 32.98
CA THR A 90 142.25 88.55 32.78
C THR A 90 141.35 87.97 31.68
N ASN A 91 141.92 87.28 30.69
CA ASN A 91 141.14 86.71 29.58
C ASN A 91 140.31 85.48 29.97
N GLN A 92 140.58 84.84 31.11
CA GLN A 92 139.77 83.71 31.59
C GLN A 92 138.49 84.17 32.31
N PHE A 93 138.45 85.39 32.85
CA PHE A 93 137.28 85.95 33.54
C PHE A 93 136.17 86.40 32.59
N TYR A 94 136.51 87.12 31.51
CA TYR A 94 135.52 87.59 30.53
C TYR A 94 134.84 86.44 29.78
N LYS A 95 135.57 85.35 29.54
CA LYS A 95 135.01 84.16 28.90
C LYS A 95 133.94 83.52 29.78
N TRP A 96 134.23 83.34 31.07
CA TRP A 96 133.27 82.84 32.04
C TRP A 96 132.01 83.72 32.20
N PHE A 97 132.16 85.05 32.21
CA PHE A 97 131.00 85.96 32.34
C PHE A 97 130.09 85.98 31.10
N THR A 98 130.67 85.93 29.90
CA THR A 98 129.90 85.91 28.63
C THR A 98 129.12 84.59 28.49
N ASP A 99 129.74 83.49 28.91
CA ASP A 99 129.08 82.18 28.94
C ASP A 99 127.87 82.20 29.89
N LEU A 100 127.97 82.89 31.04
CA LEU A 100 126.86 83.04 32.00
C LEU A 100 125.68 83.87 31.45
N GLU A 101 125.94 84.98 30.75
CA GLU A 101 124.87 85.86 30.23
C GLU A 101 124.12 85.22 29.05
N SER A 102 124.83 84.46 28.20
CA SER A 102 124.23 83.70 27.09
C SER A 102 123.30 82.56 27.59
N ALA A 103 123.68 81.92 28.69
CA ALA A 103 122.86 80.88 29.32
C ALA A 103 121.52 81.43 29.84
N MET A 104 121.51 82.66 30.38
CA MET A 104 120.29 83.26 30.94
C MET A 104 119.25 83.68 29.88
N LYS A 105 119.66 84.17 28.70
CA LYS A 105 118.71 84.51 27.61
C LYS A 105 118.11 83.27 26.94
N SER A 106 118.92 82.24 26.74
CA SER A 106 118.47 80.92 26.27
C SER A 106 117.32 80.40 27.13
N GLU A 107 117.44 80.49 28.45
CA GLU A 107 116.49 79.85 29.37
C GLU A 107 115.09 80.51 29.40
N THR A 108 114.95 81.77 28.97
CA THR A 108 113.67 82.50 29.00
C THR A 108 112.89 82.45 27.68
N GLU A 109 113.57 82.49 26.54
CA GLU A 109 112.95 82.43 25.21
C GLU A 109 112.54 80.99 24.84
N GLU A 110 113.31 80.01 25.28
CA GLU A 110 113.06 78.58 25.08
C GLU A 110 111.71 78.14 25.69
N LYS A 111 111.29 78.74 26.82
CA LYS A 111 110.00 78.43 27.48
C LYS A 111 108.78 78.84 26.65
N TYR A 112 108.81 80.00 25.99
CA TYR A 112 107.68 80.47 25.16
C TYR A 112 107.65 79.80 23.79
N GLN A 113 108.81 79.57 23.17
CA GLN A 113 108.88 78.79 21.92
C GLN A 113 108.42 77.35 22.15
N TYR A 114 108.79 76.74 23.28
CA TYR A 114 108.28 75.42 23.67
C TYR A 114 106.76 75.41 23.81
N TYR A 115 106.16 76.44 24.41
CA TYR A 115 104.70 76.53 24.56
C TYR A 115 103.96 76.73 23.22
N VAL A 116 104.49 77.57 22.31
CA VAL A 116 103.91 77.77 20.96
C VAL A 116 104.03 76.52 20.11
N ASN A 117 105.18 75.84 20.17
CA ASN A 117 105.37 74.55 19.47
C ASN A 117 104.40 73.50 20.02
N THR A 118 104.23 73.44 21.35
CA THR A 118 103.24 72.54 21.98
C THR A 118 101.80 72.86 21.54
N LEU A 119 101.42 74.14 21.44
CA LEU A 119 100.08 74.53 20.97
C LEU A 119 99.88 74.22 19.47
N THR A 120 100.90 74.44 18.65
CA THR A 120 100.86 74.16 17.21
C THR A 120 100.77 72.65 16.97
N GLU A 121 101.55 71.86 17.70
CA GLU A 121 101.48 70.40 17.71
C GLU A 121 100.08 69.92 18.14
N ARG A 122 99.50 70.54 19.19
CA ARG A 122 98.12 70.21 19.60
C ARG A 122 97.07 70.58 18.55
N ILE A 123 97.19 71.72 17.88
CA ILE A 123 96.27 72.10 16.79
C ILE A 123 96.39 71.13 15.62
N GLN A 124 97.62 70.76 15.26
CA GLN A 124 97.87 69.76 14.22
C GLN A 124 97.28 68.40 14.61
N THR A 125 97.47 67.98 15.87
CA THR A 125 96.88 66.74 16.39
C THR A 125 95.35 66.81 16.37
N CYS A 126 94.74 67.94 16.74
CA CYS A 126 93.30 68.13 16.63
C CYS A 126 92.81 68.12 15.17
N GLY A 127 93.59 68.66 14.22
CA GLY A 127 93.30 68.60 12.79
C GLY A 127 93.39 67.18 12.25
N GLU A 128 94.40 66.41 12.65
CA GLU A 128 94.54 64.99 12.31
C GLU A 128 93.40 64.16 12.89
N ILE A 129 92.99 64.42 14.14
CA ILE A 129 91.83 63.76 14.75
C ILE A 129 90.54 64.12 14.01
N LEU A 130 90.32 65.38 13.63
CA LEU A 130 89.14 65.78 12.85
C LEU A 130 89.11 65.09 11.49
N GLN A 131 90.24 65.04 10.79
CA GLN A 131 90.34 64.30 9.52
C GLN A 131 90.05 62.81 9.72
N GLN A 132 90.58 62.19 10.78
CA GLN A 132 90.27 60.80 11.11
C GLN A 132 88.79 60.59 11.43
N VAL A 133 88.13 61.56 12.09
CA VAL A 133 86.69 61.50 12.38
C VAL A 133 85.89 61.63 11.09
N ASP A 134 86.24 62.55 10.19
CA ASP A 134 85.57 62.72 8.90
C ASP A 134 85.74 61.46 8.02
N ASP A 135 86.96 60.92 7.92
CA ASP A 135 87.23 59.66 7.22
C ASP A 135 86.42 58.50 7.81
N THR A 136 86.30 58.45 9.15
CA THR A 136 85.51 57.42 9.85
C THR A 136 84.01 57.59 9.60
N LEU A 137 83.51 58.83 9.53
CA LEU A 137 82.11 59.12 9.20
C LEU A 137 81.80 58.73 7.75
N ASP A 138 82.71 58.98 6.80
CA ASP A 138 82.56 58.54 5.43
C ASP A 138 82.55 57.01 5.31
N LEU A 139 83.44 56.32 6.03
CA LEU A 139 83.42 54.85 6.17
C LEU A 139 82.10 54.35 6.76
N PHE A 140 81.53 55.06 7.76
CA PHE A 140 80.25 54.69 8.37
C PHE A 140 79.09 54.91 7.41
N ASN A 141 79.09 56.00 6.63
CA ASN A 141 78.11 56.27 5.59
C ASN A 141 78.15 55.19 4.48
N GLU A 142 79.34 54.82 4.03
CA GLU A 142 79.51 53.72 3.06
C GLU A 142 79.03 52.39 3.65
N LEU A 143 79.38 52.09 4.91
CA LEU A 143 78.90 50.89 5.60
C LEU A 143 77.37 50.88 5.71
N GLN A 144 76.74 52.02 6.00
CA GLN A 144 75.29 52.15 6.07
C GLN A 144 74.64 51.91 4.70
N LEU A 145 75.22 52.44 3.62
CA LEU A 145 74.77 52.19 2.25
C LEU A 145 74.90 50.71 1.88
N GLN A 146 76.04 50.08 2.16
CA GLN A 146 76.26 48.65 1.95
C GLN A 146 75.29 47.80 2.77
N HIS A 147 75.04 48.15 4.03
CA HIS A 147 74.08 47.45 4.88
C HIS A 147 72.65 47.58 4.34
N GLN A 148 72.24 48.76 3.86
CA GLN A 148 70.94 48.94 3.22
C GLN A 148 70.84 48.13 1.91
N ALA A 149 71.90 48.09 1.09
CA ALA A 149 71.96 47.28 -0.12
C ALA A 149 71.87 45.78 0.19
N VAL A 150 72.56 45.31 1.23
CA VAL A 150 72.47 43.91 1.68
C VAL A 150 71.09 43.62 2.26
N ALA A 151 70.53 44.47 3.12
CA ALA A 151 69.22 44.26 3.72
C ALA A 151 68.11 44.22 2.65
N THR A 152 68.16 45.11 1.66
CA THR A 152 67.23 45.09 0.52
C THR A 152 67.40 43.84 -0.32
N LYS A 153 68.63 43.45 -0.70
CA LYS A 153 68.88 42.20 -1.44
C LYS A 153 68.43 40.96 -0.66
N THR A 154 68.77 40.85 0.62
CA THR A 154 68.36 39.74 1.49
C THR A 154 66.85 39.68 1.65
N LYS A 155 66.17 40.82 1.80
CA LYS A 155 64.70 40.86 1.83
C LYS A 155 64.10 40.41 0.50
N THR A 156 64.62 40.88 -0.64
CA THR A 156 64.12 40.43 -1.96
C THR A 156 64.35 38.94 -2.18
N LEU A 157 65.47 38.39 -1.69
CA LEU A 157 65.76 36.95 -1.75
C LEU A 157 64.82 36.18 -0.83
N HIS A 158 64.61 36.65 0.40
CA HIS A 158 63.69 36.04 1.36
C HIS A 158 62.26 36.03 0.82
N ASP A 159 61.76 37.17 0.31
CA ASP A 159 60.45 37.28 -0.32
C ASP A 159 60.34 36.35 -1.55
N ALA A 160 61.42 36.15 -2.32
CA ALA A 160 61.45 35.22 -3.44
C ALA A 160 61.43 33.76 -2.97
N CYS A 161 62.21 33.40 -1.95
CA CYS A 161 62.22 32.07 -1.34
C CYS A 161 60.85 31.73 -0.73
N ASP A 162 60.22 32.67 -0.03
CA ASP A 162 58.89 32.49 0.55
C ASP A 162 57.83 32.28 -0.53
N ARG A 163 57.89 33.05 -1.63
CA ARG A 163 57.03 32.81 -2.80
C ARG A 163 57.23 31.40 -3.37
N LEU A 164 58.48 30.97 -3.54
CA LEU A 164 58.80 29.62 -4.05
C LEU A 164 58.35 28.51 -3.09
N LEU A 165 58.45 28.72 -1.77
CA LEU A 165 57.96 27.76 -0.77
C LEU A 165 56.43 27.64 -0.81
N GLN A 166 55.73 28.77 -0.92
CA GLN A 166 54.27 28.77 -1.09
C GLN A 166 53.85 28.08 -2.39
N GLU A 167 54.56 28.33 -3.49
CA GLU A 167 54.29 27.69 -4.77
C GLU A 167 54.56 26.18 -4.70
N LYS A 168 55.68 25.76 -4.11
CA LYS A 168 55.99 24.34 -3.86
C LYS A 168 54.87 23.67 -3.05
N GLN A 169 54.42 24.28 -1.96
CA GLN A 169 53.36 23.70 -1.14
C GLN A 169 52.06 23.55 -1.95
N ARG A 170 51.66 24.60 -2.69
CA ARG A 170 50.48 24.53 -3.56
C ARG A 170 50.59 23.43 -4.62
N LEU A 171 51.77 23.25 -5.21
CA LEU A 171 52.03 22.18 -6.19
C LEU A 171 51.95 20.79 -5.55
N ILE A 172 52.43 20.63 -4.31
CA ILE A 172 52.30 19.37 -3.55
C ILE A 172 50.82 19.09 -3.28
N ASP A 173 50.08 20.05 -2.73
CA ASP A 173 48.66 19.90 -2.43
C ASP A 173 47.87 19.56 -3.71
N PHE A 174 48.22 20.20 -4.84
CA PHE A 174 47.64 19.91 -6.14
C PHE A 174 47.98 18.50 -6.65
N ALA A 175 49.24 18.07 -6.49
CA ALA A 175 49.66 16.73 -6.87
C ALA A 175 48.97 15.64 -6.04
N GLU A 176 48.80 15.85 -4.73
CA GLU A 176 48.07 14.95 -3.84
C GLU A 176 46.58 14.89 -4.21
N ALA A 177 45.97 16.04 -4.51
CA ALA A 177 44.60 16.09 -5.00
C ALA A 177 44.43 15.33 -6.33
N LEU A 178 45.35 15.47 -7.29
CA LEU A 178 45.34 14.70 -8.53
C LEU A 178 45.50 13.20 -8.26
N ARG A 179 46.45 12.80 -7.41
CA ARG A 179 46.71 11.40 -7.07
C ARG A 179 45.52 10.73 -6.42
N SER A 180 44.82 11.43 -5.52
CA SER A 180 43.60 10.90 -4.89
C SER A 180 42.48 10.59 -5.89
N LYS A 181 42.38 11.40 -6.96
CA LYS A 181 41.41 11.20 -8.06
C LYS A 181 41.85 10.10 -9.02
N LEU A 182 43.14 10.06 -9.36
CA LEU A 182 43.73 9.03 -10.24
C LEU A 182 43.70 7.63 -9.61
N ASN A 183 43.76 7.53 -8.28
CA ASN A 183 43.72 6.26 -7.58
C ASN A 183 42.54 5.37 -8.01
N TYR A 184 41.34 5.93 -8.25
CA TYR A 184 40.19 5.15 -8.72
C TYR A 184 40.39 4.55 -10.13
N PHE A 185 41.20 5.19 -10.97
CA PHE A 185 41.51 4.72 -12.32
C PHE A 185 42.66 3.70 -12.32
N ASP A 186 43.68 3.91 -11.48
CA ASP A 186 44.81 2.98 -11.30
C ASP A 186 44.34 1.62 -10.75
N GLU A 187 43.31 1.64 -9.91
CA GLU A 187 42.68 0.44 -9.35
C GLU A 187 42.06 -0.47 -10.42
N LEU A 188 41.84 0.01 -11.65
CA LEU A 188 41.37 -0.84 -12.74
C LEU A 188 42.32 -2.02 -12.98
N GLU A 189 43.63 -1.79 -12.97
CA GLU A 189 44.62 -2.85 -13.22
C GLU A 189 44.66 -3.85 -12.05
N ASN A 190 44.58 -3.34 -10.81
CA ASN A 190 44.51 -4.15 -9.61
C ASN A 190 43.26 -5.04 -9.60
N VAL A 191 42.09 -4.45 -9.87
CA VAL A 191 40.81 -5.18 -9.90
C VAL A 191 40.78 -6.17 -11.07
N ALA A 192 41.28 -5.78 -12.24
CA ALA A 192 41.34 -6.65 -13.41
C ALA A 192 42.24 -7.86 -13.16
N THR A 193 43.48 -7.67 -12.71
CA THR A 193 44.42 -8.77 -12.47
C THR A 193 43.86 -9.80 -11.49
N ASN A 194 43.18 -9.34 -10.44
CA ASN A 194 42.52 -10.20 -9.48
C ASN A 194 41.32 -10.98 -10.08
N PHE A 195 40.39 -10.34 -10.81
CA PHE A 195 39.24 -11.04 -11.41
C PHE A 195 39.59 -11.89 -12.65
N TYR A 196 40.71 -11.60 -13.33
CA TYR A 196 41.23 -12.45 -14.40
C TYR A 196 42.04 -13.63 -13.88
N SER A 197 42.49 -13.60 -12.63
CA SER A 197 43.25 -14.71 -12.04
C SER A 197 42.38 -15.99 -11.97
N PRO A 198 42.93 -17.16 -12.32
CA PRO A 198 42.21 -18.43 -12.30
C PRO A 198 41.85 -18.90 -10.87
N ASN A 199 42.54 -18.35 -9.86
CA ASN A 199 42.33 -18.67 -8.45
C ASN A 199 41.23 -17.81 -7.79
N MET A 200 40.72 -16.79 -8.49
CA MET A 200 39.62 -15.98 -7.96
C MET A 200 38.35 -16.81 -8.00
N ASN A 201 37.79 -17.07 -6.83
CA ASN A 201 36.49 -17.71 -6.67
C ASN A 201 35.65 -16.90 -5.69
N VAL A 202 34.36 -17.19 -5.69
CA VAL A 202 33.37 -16.51 -4.87
C VAL A 202 33.55 -16.80 -3.38
N GLY A 203 34.16 -17.94 -3.04
CA GLY A 203 34.48 -18.34 -1.66
C GLY A 203 35.75 -17.69 -1.09
N ASN A 204 36.46 -16.87 -1.86
CA ASN A 204 37.62 -16.13 -1.38
C ASN A 204 37.14 -14.93 -0.56
N GLU A 205 37.65 -14.76 0.66
CA GLU A 205 37.29 -13.64 1.56
C GLU A 205 37.53 -12.27 0.89
N ASN A 206 38.47 -12.19 -0.05
CA ASN A 206 38.80 -10.97 -0.77
C ASN A 206 37.83 -10.63 -1.92
N PHE A 207 36.92 -11.55 -2.31
CA PHE A 207 36.02 -11.34 -3.44
C PHE A 207 35.02 -10.20 -3.18
N LEU A 208 34.32 -10.23 -2.03
CA LEU A 208 33.30 -9.22 -1.68
C LEU A 208 33.89 -7.82 -1.45
N PRO A 209 35.03 -7.66 -0.74
CA PRO A 209 35.73 -6.37 -0.64
C PRO A 209 36.17 -5.82 -1.99
N LEU A 210 36.72 -6.67 -2.87
CA LEU A 210 37.15 -6.24 -4.21
C LEU A 210 35.95 -5.81 -5.07
N LEU A 211 34.83 -6.52 -4.98
CA LEU A 211 33.59 -6.14 -5.65
C LEU A 211 33.04 -4.80 -5.14
N LYS A 212 33.10 -4.56 -3.81
CA LYS A 212 32.75 -3.26 -3.23
C LYS A 212 33.67 -2.14 -3.74
N ARG A 213 34.98 -2.40 -3.83
CA ARG A 213 35.94 -1.43 -4.38
C ARG A 213 35.66 -1.12 -5.84
N LEU A 214 35.35 -2.13 -6.65
CA LEU A 214 34.93 -1.98 -8.04
C LEU A 214 33.65 -1.12 -8.16
N ASP A 215 32.68 -1.36 -7.28
CA ASP A 215 31.43 -0.61 -7.21
C ASP A 215 31.62 0.87 -6.84
N GLU A 216 32.59 1.18 -5.98
CA GLU A 216 33.01 2.54 -5.64
C GLU A 216 33.69 3.23 -6.84
N CYS A 217 34.58 2.52 -7.54
CA CYS A 217 35.24 3.04 -8.75
C CYS A 217 34.21 3.36 -9.85
N ILE A 218 33.22 2.49 -10.06
CA ILE A 218 32.13 2.74 -11.01
C ILE A 218 31.35 3.99 -10.62
N SER A 219 30.92 4.10 -9.34
CA SER A 219 30.16 5.27 -8.87
C SER A 219 30.96 6.57 -8.98
N TYR A 220 32.27 6.51 -8.77
CA TYR A 220 33.16 7.67 -8.92
C TYR A 220 33.28 8.10 -10.39
N VAL A 221 33.48 7.16 -11.31
CA VAL A 221 33.58 7.46 -12.75
C VAL A 221 32.24 7.97 -13.30
N GLU A 222 31.11 7.41 -12.85
CA GLU A 222 29.77 7.85 -13.25
C GLU A 222 29.42 9.27 -12.78
N SER A 223 29.89 9.66 -11.59
CA SER A 223 29.71 11.03 -11.10
C SER A 223 30.63 12.04 -11.80
N ASN A 224 31.72 11.58 -12.43
CA ASN A 224 32.74 12.42 -13.08
C ASN A 224 32.85 12.10 -14.59
N THR A 225 31.75 12.27 -15.32
CA THR A 225 31.70 12.05 -16.79
C THR A 225 32.52 13.06 -17.59
N GLN A 226 32.96 14.15 -16.97
CA GLN A 226 33.73 15.23 -17.61
C GLN A 226 35.21 14.88 -17.81
N TYR A 227 35.72 13.83 -17.15
CA TYR A 227 37.13 13.43 -17.30
C TYR A 227 37.41 12.78 -18.65
N ALA A 228 38.61 13.01 -19.17
CA ALA A 228 39.08 12.40 -20.41
C ALA A 228 39.03 10.86 -20.29
N GLU A 229 38.54 10.19 -21.32
CA GLU A 229 38.40 8.72 -21.39
C GLU A 229 37.54 8.07 -20.28
N SER A 230 36.79 8.86 -19.51
CA SER A 230 35.91 8.37 -18.44
C SER A 230 34.94 7.28 -18.94
N SER A 231 34.38 7.45 -20.13
CA SER A 231 33.49 6.46 -20.78
C SER A 231 34.18 5.13 -21.08
N VAL A 232 35.46 5.14 -21.45
CA VAL A 232 36.24 3.92 -21.75
C VAL A 232 36.54 3.16 -20.46
N TYR A 233 36.98 3.87 -19.42
CA TYR A 233 37.20 3.27 -18.10
C TYR A 233 35.90 2.72 -17.51
N LEU A 234 34.80 3.45 -17.61
CA LEU A 234 33.49 2.99 -17.18
C LEU A 234 33.12 1.67 -17.86
N LEU A 235 33.30 1.56 -19.18
CA LEU A 235 33.01 0.35 -19.92
C LEU A 235 33.86 -0.84 -19.44
N LYS A 236 35.17 -0.63 -19.19
CA LYS A 236 36.06 -1.65 -18.65
C LYS A 236 35.64 -2.08 -17.23
N PHE A 237 35.31 -1.14 -16.35
CA PHE A 237 34.81 -1.46 -15.00
C PHE A 237 33.48 -2.22 -15.05
N ARG A 238 32.55 -1.83 -15.93
CA ARG A 238 31.28 -2.55 -16.14
C ARG A 238 31.50 -3.96 -16.68
N GLN A 239 32.49 -4.17 -17.55
CA GLN A 239 32.86 -5.50 -18.02
C GLN A 239 33.38 -6.39 -16.86
N LEU A 240 34.24 -5.85 -16.00
CA LEU A 240 34.70 -6.55 -14.80
C LEU A 240 33.56 -6.84 -13.83
N GLN A 241 32.63 -5.91 -13.67
CA GLN A 241 31.44 -6.09 -12.83
C GLN A 241 30.55 -7.21 -13.39
N SER A 242 30.25 -7.21 -14.69
CA SER A 242 29.49 -8.27 -15.34
C SER A 242 30.15 -9.64 -15.19
N ARG A 243 31.49 -9.70 -15.29
CA ARG A 243 32.25 -10.93 -15.02
C ARG A 243 32.10 -11.40 -13.57
N ALA A 244 32.30 -10.51 -12.59
CA ALA A 244 32.17 -10.83 -11.18
C ALA A 244 30.76 -11.34 -10.84
N LEU A 245 29.72 -10.63 -11.31
CA LEU A 245 28.33 -11.05 -11.16
C LEU A 245 28.03 -12.39 -11.86
N GLY A 246 28.62 -12.62 -13.03
CA GLY A 246 28.55 -13.90 -13.74
C GLY A 246 29.17 -15.07 -12.95
N MET A 247 30.27 -14.82 -12.23
CA MET A 247 30.89 -15.80 -11.32
C MET A 247 29.96 -16.10 -10.14
N MET A 248 29.36 -15.07 -9.52
CA MET A 248 28.38 -15.24 -8.43
C MET A 248 27.18 -16.07 -8.90
N ARG A 249 26.58 -15.73 -10.06
CA ARG A 249 25.48 -16.48 -10.66
C ARG A 249 25.84 -17.95 -10.91
N SER A 250 27.04 -18.19 -11.44
CA SER A 250 27.51 -19.55 -11.74
C SER A 250 27.75 -20.37 -10.47
N HIS A 251 28.25 -19.75 -9.41
CA HIS A 251 28.41 -20.38 -8.10
C HIS A 251 27.05 -20.72 -7.46
N VAL A 252 26.11 -19.77 -7.43
CA VAL A 252 24.73 -20.01 -6.96
C VAL A 252 24.10 -21.17 -7.72
N LEU A 253 24.21 -21.20 -9.04
CA LEU A 253 23.70 -22.29 -9.87
C LEU A 253 24.35 -23.64 -9.53
N ALA A 254 25.67 -23.67 -9.31
CA ALA A 254 26.40 -24.89 -8.99
C ALA A 254 25.95 -25.47 -7.63
N VAL A 255 25.83 -24.63 -6.60
CA VAL A 255 25.37 -25.04 -5.27
C VAL A 255 23.92 -25.53 -5.32
N LEU A 256 23.02 -24.80 -6.00
CA LEU A 256 21.63 -25.20 -6.17
C LEU A 256 21.49 -26.53 -6.95
N LYS A 257 22.24 -26.71 -8.05
CA LYS A 257 22.26 -27.99 -8.79
C LYS A 257 22.83 -29.14 -7.97
N GLY A 258 23.86 -28.87 -7.17
CA GLY A 258 24.42 -29.84 -6.23
C GLY A 258 23.37 -30.30 -5.23
N ALA A 259 22.66 -29.36 -4.60
CA ALA A 259 21.56 -29.65 -3.68
C ALA A 259 20.42 -30.43 -4.36
N SER A 260 20.00 -30.04 -5.56
CA SER A 260 19.01 -30.76 -6.35
C SER A 260 19.41 -32.20 -6.63
N SER A 261 20.67 -32.43 -7.04
CA SER A 261 21.19 -33.76 -7.38
C SER A 261 21.20 -34.68 -6.15
N GLN A 262 21.66 -34.17 -5.00
CA GLN A 262 21.63 -34.92 -3.74
C GLN A 262 20.20 -35.29 -3.35
N VAL A 263 19.23 -34.37 -3.47
CA VAL A 263 17.81 -34.64 -3.19
C VAL A 263 17.27 -35.73 -4.13
N GLN A 264 17.56 -35.65 -5.43
CA GLN A 264 17.13 -36.67 -6.40
C GLN A 264 17.74 -38.04 -6.09
N GLU A 265 19.02 -38.12 -5.72
CA GLU A 265 19.68 -39.37 -5.32
C GLU A 265 19.00 -40.00 -4.11
N ALA A 266 18.72 -39.22 -3.06
CA ALA A 266 18.04 -39.79 -1.88
C ALA A 266 16.59 -40.18 -2.13
N ILE A 267 15.88 -39.48 -3.03
CA ILE A 267 14.53 -39.91 -3.44
C ILE A 267 14.62 -41.24 -4.20
N ARG A 268 15.66 -41.45 -5.03
CA ARG A 268 15.89 -42.71 -5.75
C ARG A 268 16.28 -43.85 -4.80
N GLU A 269 17.14 -43.59 -3.82
CA GLU A 269 17.57 -44.57 -2.82
C GLU A 269 16.44 -44.97 -1.87
N SER A 270 15.57 -44.02 -1.50
CA SER A 270 14.37 -44.27 -0.70
C SER A 270 13.24 -44.94 -1.50
N GLY A 271 13.21 -44.75 -2.83
CA GLY A 271 12.18 -45.25 -3.75
C GLY A 271 12.35 -46.70 -4.24
N GLY A 272 13.22 -47.49 -3.62
CA GLY A 272 13.51 -48.89 -4.01
C GLY A 272 12.38 -49.90 -3.75
N GLY A 273 11.26 -49.53 -3.15
CA GLY A 273 10.12 -50.41 -2.92
C GLY A 273 8.80 -49.66 -2.99
N LYS A 274 7.78 -50.27 -3.59
CA LYS A 274 6.41 -49.77 -3.80
C LYS A 274 5.61 -49.44 -2.51
N ALA A 275 6.27 -49.16 -1.39
CA ALA A 275 5.64 -48.68 -0.17
C ALA A 275 5.83 -47.16 -0.10
N SER A 276 4.71 -46.44 -0.06
CA SER A 276 4.61 -45.01 0.21
C SER A 276 5.64 -44.56 1.25
N ILE A 277 6.61 -43.75 0.85
CA ILE A 277 7.47 -43.05 1.81
C ILE A 277 6.54 -42.18 2.66
N SER A 278 6.73 -42.24 3.98
CA SER A 278 6.01 -41.38 4.93
C SER A 278 6.24 -39.91 4.54
N GLU A 279 5.15 -39.16 4.47
CA GLU A 279 5.10 -37.75 4.05
C GLU A 279 6.08 -36.85 4.84
N GLY A 280 6.32 -37.19 6.11
CA GLY A 280 7.29 -36.47 6.95
C GLY A 280 8.75 -36.70 6.58
N VAL A 281 9.09 -37.86 6.00
CA VAL A 281 10.47 -38.21 5.61
C VAL A 281 10.82 -37.57 4.26
N GLU A 282 9.89 -37.56 3.30
CA GLU A 282 10.08 -36.89 2.01
C GLU A 282 10.29 -35.38 2.21
N ALA A 283 9.45 -34.72 3.03
CA ALA A 283 9.60 -33.30 3.34
C ALA A 283 10.94 -33.03 4.04
N SER A 284 11.31 -33.84 5.03
CA SER A 284 12.58 -33.65 5.75
C SER A 284 13.79 -33.74 4.83
N VAL A 285 13.83 -34.70 3.90
CA VAL A 285 14.96 -34.85 2.96
C VAL A 285 15.02 -33.72 1.93
N ILE A 286 13.87 -33.27 1.41
CA ILE A 286 13.79 -32.23 0.39
C ILE A 286 14.19 -30.85 0.93
N TYR A 287 13.74 -30.50 2.14
CA TYR A 287 13.94 -29.16 2.70
C TYR A 287 15.25 -29.03 3.48
N VAL A 288 15.72 -30.07 4.19
CA VAL A 288 16.94 -29.97 5.01
C VAL A 288 18.19 -29.73 4.15
N ARG A 289 18.32 -30.41 3.01
CA ARG A 289 19.49 -30.23 2.12
C ARG A 289 19.53 -28.86 1.47
N PHE A 290 18.38 -28.33 1.06
CA PHE A 290 18.29 -26.97 0.57
C PHE A 290 18.54 -25.94 1.67
N LYS A 291 18.14 -26.21 2.92
CA LYS A 291 18.47 -25.35 4.05
C LYS A 291 19.97 -25.30 4.34
N ALA A 292 20.69 -26.41 4.16
CA ALA A 292 22.15 -26.43 4.23
C ALA A 292 22.78 -25.60 3.10
N ALA A 293 22.31 -25.77 1.86
CA ALA A 293 22.74 -24.94 0.73
C ALA A 293 22.42 -23.44 0.93
N ALA A 294 21.31 -23.12 1.60
CA ALA A 294 20.96 -21.76 1.98
C ALA A 294 22.01 -21.16 2.92
N SER A 295 22.47 -21.92 3.91
CA SER A 295 23.49 -21.43 4.86
C SER A 295 24.83 -21.09 4.20
N GLU A 296 25.20 -21.79 3.12
CA GLU A 296 26.40 -21.51 2.33
C GLU A 296 26.22 -20.24 1.47
N LEU A 297 25.07 -20.09 0.81
CA LEU A 297 24.83 -18.99 -0.13
C LEU A 297 24.37 -17.69 0.56
N LYS A 298 23.86 -17.76 1.79
CA LYS A 298 23.29 -16.62 2.52
C LYS A 298 24.16 -15.35 2.55
N PRO A 299 25.45 -15.37 2.95
CA PRO A 299 26.25 -14.15 3.00
C PRO A 299 26.41 -13.49 1.62
N LEU A 300 26.43 -14.29 0.55
CA LEU A 300 26.51 -13.78 -0.81
C LEU A 300 25.19 -13.19 -1.30
N LEU A 301 24.07 -13.87 -1.02
CA LEU A 301 22.76 -13.41 -1.43
C LEU A 301 22.35 -12.13 -0.69
N GLU A 302 22.66 -12.01 0.60
CA GLU A 302 22.43 -10.77 1.37
C GLU A 302 23.20 -9.57 0.80
N GLU A 303 24.45 -9.77 0.33
CA GLU A 303 25.22 -8.73 -0.35
C GLU A 303 24.59 -8.33 -1.70
N ILE A 304 24.06 -9.29 -2.47
CA ILE A 304 23.33 -8.97 -3.72
C ILE A 304 22.03 -8.19 -3.39
N GLU A 305 21.27 -8.63 -2.39
CA GLU A 305 20.01 -8.00 -1.98
C GLU A 305 20.23 -6.57 -1.46
N SER A 306 21.27 -6.34 -0.65
CA SER A 306 21.60 -5.01 -0.13
C SER A 306 21.97 -4.02 -1.24
N ARG A 307 22.49 -4.51 -2.37
CA ARG A 307 22.91 -3.73 -3.54
C ARG A 307 21.87 -3.67 -4.66
N SER A 308 20.68 -4.24 -4.44
CA SER A 308 19.59 -4.34 -5.44
C SER A 308 19.11 -2.99 -6.01
N SER A 309 19.40 -1.87 -5.36
CA SER A 309 19.14 -0.51 -5.87
C SER A 309 19.84 -0.23 -7.21
N ARG A 310 20.95 -0.91 -7.48
CA ARG A 310 21.69 -0.82 -8.74
C ARG A 310 21.09 -1.79 -9.76
N LYS A 311 20.82 -1.31 -10.97
CA LYS A 311 20.17 -2.08 -12.06
C LYS A 311 20.81 -3.45 -12.33
N GLU A 312 22.13 -3.51 -12.41
CA GLU A 312 22.87 -4.76 -12.69
C GLU A 312 22.67 -5.82 -11.59
N TYR A 313 22.66 -5.40 -10.32
CA TYR A 313 22.41 -6.29 -9.18
C TYR A 313 20.95 -6.74 -9.13
N GLY A 314 20.00 -5.85 -9.45
CA GLY A 314 18.59 -6.23 -9.57
C GLY A 314 18.34 -7.28 -10.66
N GLN A 315 19.02 -7.19 -11.81
CA GLN A 315 18.93 -8.19 -12.87
C GLN A 315 19.47 -9.55 -12.45
N ILE A 316 20.64 -9.57 -11.80
CA ILE A 316 21.26 -10.81 -11.31
C ILE A 316 20.45 -11.41 -10.17
N LEU A 317 19.86 -10.59 -9.29
CA LEU A 317 18.96 -11.05 -8.24
C LEU A 317 17.72 -11.74 -8.83
N ALA A 318 17.06 -11.13 -9.81
CA ALA A 318 15.92 -11.74 -10.51
C ALA A 318 16.30 -13.05 -11.20
N GLU A 319 17.49 -13.11 -11.80
CA GLU A 319 18.04 -14.33 -12.39
C GLU A 319 18.31 -15.41 -11.33
N CYS A 320 18.85 -15.05 -10.16
CA CYS A 320 19.00 -15.97 -9.03
C CYS A 320 17.66 -16.50 -8.53
N HIS A 321 16.62 -15.66 -8.43
CA HIS A 321 15.26 -16.09 -8.10
C HIS A 321 14.73 -17.10 -9.12
N ARG A 322 14.92 -16.83 -10.42
CA ARG A 322 14.53 -17.74 -11.51
C ARG A 322 15.26 -19.07 -11.42
N LEU A 323 16.58 -19.06 -11.24
CA LEU A 323 17.40 -20.27 -11.10
C LEU A 323 16.96 -21.11 -9.89
N TYR A 324 16.70 -20.46 -8.75
CA TYR A 324 16.13 -21.13 -7.57
C TYR A 324 14.78 -21.78 -7.92
N CYS A 325 13.84 -21.01 -8.47
CA CYS A 325 12.51 -21.51 -8.83
C CYS A 325 12.57 -22.68 -9.82
N GLU A 326 13.44 -22.64 -10.82
CA GLU A 326 13.61 -23.72 -11.80
C GLU A 326 14.14 -25.00 -11.16
N GLN A 327 15.15 -24.90 -10.29
CA GLN A 327 15.69 -26.05 -9.58
C GLN A 327 14.64 -26.66 -8.65
N ARG A 328 13.93 -25.84 -7.87
CA ARG A 328 12.85 -26.30 -6.98
C ARG A 328 11.69 -26.94 -7.75
N LEU A 329 11.22 -26.30 -8.83
CA LEU A 329 10.13 -26.79 -9.65
C LEU A 329 10.46 -28.18 -10.22
N SER A 330 11.70 -28.41 -10.65
CA SER A 330 12.13 -29.72 -11.18
C SER A 330 11.98 -30.87 -10.19
N LEU A 331 12.07 -30.59 -8.87
CA LEU A 331 11.95 -31.57 -7.80
C LEU A 331 10.49 -31.77 -7.36
N ILE A 332 9.78 -30.67 -7.16
CA ILE A 332 8.45 -30.66 -6.51
C ILE A 332 7.35 -31.02 -7.51
N ARG A 333 7.49 -30.62 -8.78
CA ARG A 333 6.45 -30.79 -9.80
C ARG A 333 5.95 -32.23 -9.87
N GLY A 334 6.84 -33.21 -9.95
CA GLY A 334 6.45 -34.62 -10.04
C GLY A 334 5.74 -35.15 -8.79
N ILE A 335 6.10 -34.63 -7.61
CA ILE A 335 5.52 -35.03 -6.32
C ILE A 335 4.10 -34.48 -6.21
N VAL A 336 3.93 -33.18 -6.46
CA VAL A 336 2.63 -32.50 -6.43
C VAL A 336 1.67 -33.10 -7.46
N GLN A 337 2.16 -33.37 -8.67
CA GLN A 337 1.36 -33.97 -9.73
C GLN A 337 0.83 -35.34 -9.33
N ARG A 338 1.68 -36.18 -8.73
CA ARG A 338 1.29 -37.52 -8.25
C ARG A 338 0.22 -37.43 -7.16
N ARG A 339 0.44 -36.60 -6.13
CA ARG A 339 -0.50 -36.44 -4.99
C ARG A 339 -1.86 -35.91 -5.43
N ILE A 340 -1.90 -34.84 -6.21
CA ILE A 340 -3.17 -34.30 -6.73
C ILE A 340 -3.88 -35.33 -7.63
N SER A 341 -3.14 -36.11 -8.42
CA SER A 341 -3.73 -37.18 -9.24
C SER A 341 -4.30 -38.34 -8.39
N GLU A 342 -3.72 -38.61 -7.22
CA GLU A 342 -4.23 -39.61 -6.28
C GLU A 342 -5.53 -39.14 -5.62
N PHE A 343 -5.59 -37.88 -5.17
CA PHE A 343 -6.83 -37.28 -4.69
C PHE A 343 -7.90 -37.33 -5.79
N ALA A 344 -7.53 -37.00 -7.03
CA ALA A 344 -8.46 -36.99 -8.15
C ALA A 344 -9.03 -38.38 -8.49
N LYS A 345 -8.37 -39.48 -8.10
CA LYS A 345 -8.88 -40.84 -8.33
C LYS A 345 -9.75 -41.35 -7.18
N LYS A 346 -9.48 -40.90 -5.94
CA LYS A 346 -10.10 -41.44 -4.72
C LYS A 346 -11.28 -40.64 -4.22
N GLU A 347 -11.25 -39.32 -4.40
CA GLU A 347 -12.17 -38.38 -3.74
C GLU A 347 -13.26 -37.84 -4.67
N SER A 348 -14.38 -37.43 -4.09
CA SER A 348 -15.42 -36.65 -4.77
C SER A 348 -14.90 -35.25 -5.12
N LEU A 349 -15.59 -34.53 -6.00
CA LEU A 349 -15.14 -33.22 -6.48
C LEU A 349 -15.01 -32.16 -5.36
N PRO A 350 -15.94 -32.04 -4.38
CA PRO A 350 -15.75 -31.12 -3.24
C PRO A 350 -14.56 -31.53 -2.34
N SER A 351 -14.45 -32.81 -1.99
CA SER A 351 -13.33 -33.33 -1.19
C SER A 351 -11.99 -33.12 -1.90
N LEU A 352 -11.91 -33.41 -3.19
CA LEU A 352 -10.74 -33.14 -4.03
C LEU A 352 -10.36 -31.66 -4.03
N THR A 353 -11.33 -30.76 -4.11
CA THR A 353 -11.05 -29.32 -4.09
C THR A 353 -10.49 -28.90 -2.74
N ARG A 354 -11.09 -29.37 -1.64
CA ARG A 354 -10.60 -29.12 -0.27
C ARG A 354 -9.19 -29.66 -0.06
N SER A 355 -8.97 -30.96 -0.30
CA SER A 355 -7.67 -31.63 -0.13
C SER A 355 -6.60 -31.08 -1.08
N GLY A 356 -6.96 -30.84 -2.33
CA GLY A 356 -6.05 -30.31 -3.36
C GLY A 356 -5.61 -28.88 -3.08
N CYS A 357 -6.55 -28.00 -2.71
CA CYS A 357 -6.22 -26.64 -2.29
C CYS A 357 -5.40 -26.63 -1.00
N ALA A 358 -5.82 -27.36 0.03
CA ALA A 358 -5.10 -27.43 1.31
C ALA A 358 -3.65 -27.93 1.14
N TYR A 359 -3.45 -28.99 0.35
CA TYR A 359 -2.13 -29.52 0.05
C TYR A 359 -1.26 -28.52 -0.73
N LEU A 360 -1.82 -27.87 -1.76
CA LEU A 360 -1.08 -26.87 -2.52
C LEU A 360 -0.69 -25.66 -1.64
N ILE A 361 -1.60 -25.20 -0.78
CA ILE A 361 -1.35 -24.13 0.18
C ILE A 361 -0.21 -24.51 1.13
N GLN A 362 -0.19 -25.74 1.63
CA GLN A 362 0.87 -26.25 2.50
C GLN A 362 2.23 -26.28 1.78
N VAL A 363 2.28 -26.81 0.55
CA VAL A 363 3.50 -26.82 -0.27
C VAL A 363 4.00 -25.40 -0.49
N CYS A 364 3.10 -24.48 -0.86
CA CYS A 364 3.41 -23.08 -1.08
C CYS A 364 3.96 -22.37 0.17
N GLN A 365 3.42 -22.69 1.35
CA GLN A 365 3.95 -22.18 2.63
C GLN A 365 5.36 -22.68 2.92
N LEU A 366 5.61 -23.98 2.71
CA LEU A 366 6.94 -24.57 2.92
C LEU A 366 7.98 -24.01 1.94
N GLU A 367 7.60 -23.81 0.67
CA GLU A 367 8.47 -23.19 -0.33
C GLU A 367 8.75 -21.72 -0.04
N HIS A 368 7.75 -20.98 0.43
CA HIS A 368 7.94 -19.59 0.86
C HIS A 368 8.87 -19.50 2.07
N GLN A 369 8.70 -20.36 3.07
CA GLN A 369 9.62 -20.44 4.21
C GLN A 369 11.04 -20.77 3.77
N LEU A 370 11.22 -21.72 2.85
CA LEU A 370 12.55 -22.05 2.32
C LEU A 370 13.14 -20.85 1.56
N PHE A 371 12.34 -20.19 0.71
CA PHE A 371 12.76 -19.02 -0.04
C PHE A 371 13.22 -17.89 0.88
N ASP A 372 12.52 -17.63 1.99
CA ASP A 372 12.89 -16.64 3.01
C ASP A 372 14.27 -16.93 3.65
N HIS A 373 14.69 -18.20 3.74
CA HIS A 373 16.03 -18.52 4.22
C HIS A 373 17.14 -18.16 3.21
N PHE A 374 16.84 -18.14 1.91
CA PHE A 374 17.78 -17.74 0.85
C PHE A 374 17.74 -16.23 0.59
N PHE A 375 16.55 -15.62 0.60
CA PHE A 375 16.29 -14.25 0.17
C PHE A 375 15.39 -13.50 1.18
N PRO A 376 15.91 -13.10 2.35
CA PRO A 376 15.11 -12.46 3.40
C PRO A 376 14.55 -11.08 3.00
N ALA A 377 15.23 -10.33 2.12
CA ALA A 377 14.74 -9.03 1.69
C ALA A 377 13.68 -9.16 0.59
N SER A 378 13.87 -10.12 -0.32
CA SER A 378 13.00 -10.36 -1.47
C SER A 378 11.78 -11.23 -1.15
N SER A 379 11.75 -11.91 -0.01
CA SER A 379 10.62 -12.75 0.42
C SER A 379 9.32 -11.96 0.57
N LYS A 380 9.40 -10.64 0.82
CA LYS A 380 8.24 -9.73 0.89
C LYS A 380 7.58 -9.51 -0.47
N ASP A 381 8.31 -9.70 -1.57
CA ASP A 381 7.78 -9.53 -2.92
C ASP A 381 7.22 -10.86 -3.45
N ILE A 382 5.89 -10.91 -3.56
CA ILE A 382 5.12 -12.07 -4.02
C ILE A 382 5.53 -12.48 -5.44
N SER A 383 5.98 -11.54 -6.28
CA SER A 383 6.33 -11.81 -7.67
C SER A 383 7.59 -12.66 -7.82
N SER A 384 8.48 -12.65 -6.82
CA SER A 384 9.74 -13.40 -6.84
C SER A 384 9.55 -14.91 -6.92
N LEU A 385 8.45 -15.44 -6.36
CA LEU A 385 8.15 -16.87 -6.33
C LEU A 385 7.14 -17.31 -7.40
N ALA A 386 6.54 -16.36 -8.14
CA ALA A 386 5.54 -16.66 -9.18
C ALA A 386 5.98 -17.73 -10.20
N PRO A 387 7.25 -17.75 -10.68
CA PRO A 387 7.71 -18.79 -11.61
C PRO A 387 7.65 -20.23 -11.06
N LEU A 388 7.63 -20.41 -9.73
CA LEU A 388 7.45 -21.69 -9.06
C LEU A 388 5.97 -21.99 -8.77
N MET A 389 5.21 -20.98 -8.32
CA MET A 389 3.83 -21.16 -7.86
C MET A 389 2.84 -21.31 -9.02
N ASP A 390 2.99 -20.54 -10.09
CA ASP A 390 2.06 -20.51 -11.21
C ASP A 390 1.96 -21.86 -11.94
N PRO A 391 3.07 -22.60 -12.20
CA PRO A 391 2.98 -23.93 -12.78
C PRO A 391 2.29 -24.95 -11.88
N LEU A 392 2.45 -24.85 -10.56
CA LEU A 392 1.85 -25.76 -9.59
C LEU A 392 0.33 -25.50 -9.44
N SER A 393 -0.06 -24.22 -9.40
CA SER A 393 -1.47 -23.80 -9.36
C SER A 393 -2.19 -24.13 -10.66
N THR A 394 -1.54 -23.93 -11.81
CA THR A 394 -2.06 -24.30 -13.14
C THR A 394 -2.37 -25.79 -13.21
N TYR A 395 -1.51 -26.65 -12.63
CA TYR A 395 -1.77 -28.09 -12.62
C TYR A 395 -3.02 -28.47 -11.80
N LEU A 396 -3.21 -27.85 -10.63
CA LEU A 396 -4.44 -28.06 -9.84
C LEU A 396 -5.66 -27.62 -10.64
N TYR A 397 -5.59 -26.46 -11.28
CA TYR A 397 -6.65 -25.96 -12.15
C TYR A 397 -6.97 -26.92 -13.30
N ASP A 398 -5.96 -27.39 -14.03
CA ASP A 398 -6.12 -28.29 -15.17
C ASP A 398 -6.70 -29.66 -14.76
N THR A 399 -6.50 -30.06 -13.51
CA THR A 399 -7.08 -31.28 -12.94
C THR A 399 -8.55 -31.09 -12.52
N LEU A 400 -8.87 -29.93 -11.92
CA LEU A 400 -10.22 -29.62 -11.43
C LEU A 400 -11.17 -29.23 -12.57
N ARG A 401 -10.72 -28.41 -13.52
CA ARG A 401 -11.56 -27.80 -14.57
C ARG A 401 -12.35 -28.83 -15.37
N PRO A 402 -11.78 -29.95 -15.88
CA PRO A 402 -12.56 -30.93 -16.63
C PRO A 402 -13.68 -31.54 -15.79
N LYS A 403 -13.45 -31.79 -14.49
CA LYS A 403 -14.48 -32.33 -13.59
C LYS A 403 -15.57 -31.30 -13.29
N LEU A 404 -15.19 -30.05 -13.04
CA LEU A 404 -16.12 -28.93 -12.81
C LEU A 404 -17.07 -28.72 -14.00
N VAL A 405 -16.54 -28.74 -15.23
CA VAL A 405 -17.35 -28.52 -16.45
C VAL A 405 -18.36 -29.64 -16.68
N HIS A 406 -18.10 -30.87 -16.24
CA HIS A 406 -19.03 -31.99 -16.41
C HIS A 406 -20.03 -32.11 -15.27
N GLU A 407 -19.77 -31.48 -14.13
CA GLU A 407 -20.60 -31.62 -12.93
C GLU A 407 -22.07 -31.24 -13.18
N THR A 408 -22.98 -32.08 -12.69
CA THR A 408 -24.43 -31.91 -12.80
C THR A 408 -25.06 -31.40 -11.52
N ASN A 409 -24.48 -31.76 -10.38
CA ASN A 409 -25.10 -31.53 -9.09
C ASN A 409 -24.90 -30.09 -8.62
N ILE A 410 -26.01 -29.37 -8.40
CA ILE A 410 -26.00 -28.00 -7.86
C ILE A 410 -25.43 -28.00 -6.43
N ASP A 411 -25.72 -29.03 -5.63
CA ASP A 411 -25.26 -29.12 -4.24
C ASP A 411 -23.74 -29.21 -4.14
N PHE A 412 -23.12 -30.03 -5.00
CA PHE A 412 -21.66 -30.12 -5.05
C PHE A 412 -21.03 -28.81 -5.52
N LEU A 413 -21.63 -28.11 -6.49
CA LEU A 413 -21.13 -26.81 -6.92
C LEU A 413 -21.23 -25.76 -5.81
N CYS A 414 -22.34 -25.73 -5.06
CA CYS A 414 -22.50 -24.87 -3.88
C CYS A 414 -21.47 -25.18 -2.79
N GLU A 415 -21.26 -26.47 -2.46
CA GLU A 415 -20.25 -26.88 -1.47
C GLU A 415 -18.84 -26.42 -1.89
N ILE A 416 -18.48 -26.53 -3.18
CA ILE A 416 -17.16 -26.09 -3.66
C ILE A 416 -17.01 -24.57 -3.56
N VAL A 417 -18.08 -23.80 -3.83
CA VAL A 417 -18.07 -22.35 -3.63
C VAL A 417 -17.84 -22.02 -2.15
N ASP A 418 -18.51 -22.72 -1.24
CA ASP A 418 -18.36 -22.51 0.20
C ASP A 418 -16.94 -22.89 0.67
N ILE A 419 -16.38 -24.01 0.18
CA ILE A 419 -14.98 -24.40 0.45
C ILE A 419 -14.03 -23.30 -0.01
N LEU A 420 -14.17 -22.82 -1.25
CA LEU A 420 -13.27 -21.80 -1.79
C LEU A 420 -13.43 -20.46 -1.08
N LYS A 421 -14.64 -20.01 -0.78
CA LYS A 421 -14.90 -18.72 -0.13
C LYS A 421 -14.58 -18.73 1.36
N MET A 422 -14.97 -19.77 2.08
CA MET A 422 -14.88 -19.82 3.54
C MET A 422 -13.58 -20.47 4.03
N GLU A 423 -13.20 -21.61 3.46
CA GLU A 423 -12.02 -22.38 3.92
C GLU A 423 -10.73 -21.88 3.26
N VAL A 424 -10.74 -21.58 1.95
CA VAL A 424 -9.53 -21.21 1.21
C VAL A 424 -9.30 -19.69 1.20
N LEU A 425 -10.30 -18.91 0.79
CA LEU A 425 -10.22 -17.46 0.69
C LEU A 425 -10.66 -16.73 1.96
N GLY A 426 -11.32 -17.40 2.92
CA GLY A 426 -11.83 -16.80 4.16
C GLY A 426 -10.79 -16.74 5.29
N GLU A 427 -9.74 -17.57 5.25
CA GLU A 427 -8.62 -17.60 6.22
C GLU A 427 -7.64 -16.40 6.11
N GLN A 428 -8.12 -15.22 5.72
CA GLN A 428 -7.28 -14.02 5.47
C GLN A 428 -6.63 -13.40 6.72
N HIS A 429 -6.91 -13.91 7.92
CA HIS A 429 -6.47 -13.31 9.18
C HIS A 429 -5.22 -13.96 9.80
N SER A 430 -4.55 -14.88 9.09
CA SER A 430 -3.34 -15.55 9.54
C SER A 430 -2.14 -15.22 8.65
N ARG A 431 -0.92 -15.35 9.20
CA ARG A 431 0.40 -15.26 8.50
C ARG A 431 0.48 -16.04 7.17
N LYS A 432 -0.50 -16.89 6.87
CA LYS A 432 -0.72 -17.57 5.59
C LYS A 432 -1.04 -16.62 4.40
N SER A 433 -1.48 -15.38 4.65
CA SER A 433 -1.98 -14.46 3.60
C SER A 433 -0.91 -14.08 2.57
N GLU A 434 0.36 -13.91 2.98
CA GLU A 434 1.45 -13.54 2.08
C GLU A 434 1.82 -14.67 1.11
N SER A 435 1.86 -15.93 1.57
CA SER A 435 2.09 -17.11 0.72
C SER A 435 0.90 -17.47 -0.18
N LEU A 436 -0.32 -17.06 0.21
CA LEU A 436 -1.55 -17.26 -0.56
C LEU A 436 -1.72 -16.26 -1.71
N ALA A 437 -1.01 -15.13 -1.66
CA ALA A 437 -1.19 -14.06 -2.65
C ALA A 437 -0.85 -14.51 -4.08
N GLY A 438 0.15 -15.38 -4.27
CA GLY A 438 0.48 -15.95 -5.58
C GLY A 438 -0.54 -16.96 -6.11
N LEU A 439 -1.30 -17.63 -5.23
CA LEU A 439 -2.33 -18.61 -5.63
C LEU A 439 -3.71 -18.00 -5.87
N ARG A 440 -3.97 -16.82 -5.30
CA ARG A 440 -5.26 -16.13 -5.35
C ARG A 440 -5.81 -15.99 -6.78
N PRO A 441 -5.04 -15.56 -7.80
CA PRO A 441 -5.57 -15.43 -9.16
C PRO A 441 -6.08 -16.76 -9.74
N THR A 442 -5.43 -17.87 -9.38
CA THR A 442 -5.88 -19.20 -9.84
C THR A 442 -7.15 -19.62 -9.13
N PHE A 443 -7.26 -19.40 -7.82
CA PHE A 443 -8.49 -19.72 -7.06
C PHE A 443 -9.68 -18.85 -7.49
N GLU A 444 -9.47 -17.56 -7.76
CA GLU A 444 -10.50 -16.68 -8.30
C GLU A 444 -10.97 -17.14 -9.69
N ARG A 445 -10.04 -17.63 -10.53
CA ARG A 445 -10.39 -18.21 -11.82
C ARG A 445 -11.20 -19.51 -11.69
N ILE A 446 -10.84 -20.39 -10.75
CA ILE A 446 -11.64 -21.59 -10.43
C ILE A 446 -13.04 -21.18 -9.95
N LEU A 447 -13.11 -20.20 -9.05
CA LEU A 447 -14.37 -19.68 -8.52
C LEU A 447 -15.27 -19.12 -9.63
N ALA A 448 -14.69 -18.37 -10.58
CA ALA A 448 -15.42 -17.83 -11.73
C ALA A 448 -16.01 -18.94 -12.61
N ASP A 449 -15.22 -19.97 -12.94
CA ASP A 449 -15.70 -21.12 -13.71
C ASP A 449 -16.83 -21.87 -12.97
N ILE A 450 -16.71 -22.00 -11.64
CA ILE A 450 -17.77 -22.60 -10.81
C ILE A 450 -19.03 -21.74 -10.81
N HIS A 451 -18.91 -20.42 -10.65
CA HIS A 451 -20.06 -19.51 -10.67
C HIS A 451 -20.77 -19.55 -12.02
N GLU A 452 -20.04 -19.57 -13.15
CA GLU A 452 -20.61 -19.72 -14.49
C GLU A 452 -21.36 -21.06 -14.60
N ARG A 453 -20.72 -22.15 -14.17
CA ARG A 453 -21.33 -23.48 -14.21
C ARG A 453 -22.56 -23.58 -13.31
N LEU A 454 -22.50 -23.05 -12.09
CA LEU A 454 -23.59 -23.00 -11.13
C LEU A 454 -24.76 -22.20 -11.67
N THR A 455 -24.49 -21.04 -12.30
CA THR A 455 -25.52 -20.22 -12.96
C THR A 455 -26.20 -20.99 -14.10
N PHE A 456 -25.42 -21.68 -14.94
CA PHE A 456 -25.96 -22.50 -16.01
C PHE A 456 -26.82 -23.66 -15.48
N ARG A 457 -26.34 -24.36 -14.45
CA ARG A 457 -27.08 -25.47 -13.82
C ARG A 457 -28.33 -25.01 -13.09
N ALA A 458 -28.28 -23.87 -12.40
CA ALA A 458 -29.43 -23.23 -11.78
C ALA A 458 -30.52 -22.92 -12.80
N ARG A 459 -30.17 -22.26 -13.93
CA ARG A 459 -31.14 -22.00 -15.02
C ARG A 459 -31.72 -23.27 -15.61
N THR A 460 -30.90 -24.30 -15.78
CA THR A 460 -31.36 -25.60 -16.29
C THR A 460 -32.35 -26.24 -15.32
N HIS A 461 -32.04 -26.24 -14.02
CA HIS A 461 -32.94 -26.72 -12.98
C HIS A 461 -34.25 -25.91 -12.93
N ILE A 462 -34.19 -24.57 -13.02
CA ILE A 462 -35.39 -23.73 -13.08
C ILE A 462 -36.27 -24.09 -14.29
N ARG A 463 -35.66 -24.32 -15.45
CA ARG A 463 -36.38 -24.70 -16.66
C ARG A 463 -37.01 -26.09 -16.56
N ASP A 464 -36.23 -27.09 -16.17
CA ASP A 464 -36.64 -28.49 -16.27
C ASP A 464 -37.53 -28.89 -15.08
N GLU A 465 -37.19 -28.45 -13.87
CA GLU A 465 -37.88 -28.86 -12.64
C GLU A 465 -39.03 -27.94 -12.24
N ILE A 466 -39.06 -26.69 -12.74
CA ILE A 466 -40.09 -25.69 -12.37
C ILE A 466 -40.92 -25.27 -13.60
N ALA A 467 -40.31 -24.83 -14.70
CA ALA A 467 -41.05 -24.36 -15.87
C ALA A 467 -41.79 -25.47 -16.62
N ASN A 468 -41.10 -26.59 -16.82
CA ASN A 468 -41.58 -27.76 -17.55
C ASN A 468 -42.18 -28.83 -16.64
N TYR A 469 -42.40 -28.52 -15.37
CA TYR A 469 -43.00 -29.46 -14.43
C TYR A 469 -44.41 -29.85 -14.86
N THR A 470 -44.64 -31.14 -15.07
CA THR A 470 -45.97 -31.70 -15.31
C THR A 470 -46.56 -32.18 -13.99
N PRO A 471 -47.65 -31.56 -13.49
CA PRO A 471 -48.24 -31.95 -12.22
C PRO A 471 -48.75 -33.39 -12.27
N THR A 472 -48.43 -34.20 -11.27
CA THR A 472 -48.99 -35.55 -11.13
C THR A 472 -50.42 -35.49 -10.55
N ASN A 473 -51.17 -36.58 -10.67
CA ASN A 473 -52.52 -36.64 -10.11
C ASN A 473 -52.56 -36.53 -8.57
N GLU A 474 -51.46 -36.87 -7.90
CA GLU A 474 -51.26 -36.71 -6.46
C GLU A 474 -50.94 -35.26 -6.09
N ASP A 475 -50.17 -34.55 -6.92
CA ASP A 475 -49.87 -33.13 -6.72
C ASP A 475 -51.09 -32.22 -6.87
N LEU A 476 -52.10 -32.66 -7.62
CA LEU A 476 -53.35 -31.92 -7.87
C LEU A 476 -54.49 -32.33 -6.91
N ASP A 477 -54.24 -33.21 -5.93
CA ASP A 477 -55.26 -33.76 -5.02
C ASP A 477 -55.68 -32.77 -3.91
N TYR A 478 -56.04 -31.54 -4.28
CA TYR A 478 -56.59 -30.52 -3.38
C TYR A 478 -58.13 -30.50 -3.48
N PRO A 479 -58.89 -30.51 -2.36
CA PRO A 479 -58.47 -30.28 -0.96
C PRO A 479 -58.08 -31.53 -0.13
N GLU A 480 -58.21 -32.75 -0.66
CA GLU A 480 -58.04 -33.99 0.11
C GLU A 480 -56.65 -34.13 0.75
N LYS A 481 -55.59 -33.68 0.06
CA LYS A 481 -54.23 -33.59 0.59
C LYS A 481 -54.13 -32.73 1.86
N LEU A 482 -54.90 -31.64 1.92
CA LEU A 482 -54.93 -30.75 3.09
C LEU A 482 -55.77 -31.33 4.23
N LYS A 483 -56.86 -32.04 3.93
CA LYS A 483 -57.66 -32.76 4.94
C LYS A 483 -56.84 -33.84 5.62
N ARG A 484 -56.16 -34.69 4.86
CA ARG A 484 -55.25 -35.72 5.38
C ARG A 484 -54.17 -35.11 6.29
N SER A 485 -53.61 -33.96 5.90
CA SER A 485 -52.62 -33.27 6.73
C SER A 485 -53.21 -32.70 8.02
N ALA A 486 -54.44 -32.14 7.97
CA ALA A 486 -55.12 -31.58 9.13
C ALA A 486 -55.58 -32.66 10.13
N GLU A 487 -55.97 -33.84 9.64
CA GLU A 487 -56.29 -35.02 10.46
C GLU A 487 -55.05 -35.58 11.15
N SER A 488 -53.89 -35.55 10.47
CA SER A 488 -52.60 -36.03 11.01
C SER A 488 -52.02 -35.12 12.11
N THR A 489 -52.26 -33.81 12.07
CA THR A 489 -51.79 -32.85 13.09
C THR A 489 -52.50 -33.01 14.44
N SER A 490 -53.62 -33.75 14.50
CA SER A 490 -54.36 -34.02 15.74
C SER A 490 -53.64 -34.97 16.72
N GLU A 491 -52.65 -35.75 16.26
CA GLU A 491 -52.10 -36.89 17.03
C GLU A 491 -50.58 -36.86 17.31
N ILE A 492 -49.82 -35.79 16.99
CA ILE A 492 -48.34 -35.81 17.17
C ILE A 492 -47.80 -34.57 17.92
N ASN A 493 -46.93 -34.84 18.90
CA ASN A 493 -46.23 -33.88 19.76
C ASN A 493 -45.38 -32.85 18.98
N PRO A 494 -45.24 -31.60 19.47
CA PRO A 494 -44.62 -30.47 18.76
C PRO A 494 -43.08 -30.43 18.79
N ALA A 495 -42.41 -31.56 19.00
CA ALA A 495 -40.97 -31.60 19.33
C ALA A 495 -40.05 -32.20 18.25
N ASP A 496 -40.56 -32.58 17.07
CA ASP A 496 -39.73 -33.08 15.95
C ASP A 496 -39.75 -32.06 14.80
N ASP A 497 -38.56 -31.71 14.31
CA ASP A 497 -38.32 -30.66 13.30
C ASP A 497 -39.06 -30.91 11.96
N ASN A 498 -40.26 -30.35 11.81
CA ASN A 498 -40.92 -29.87 10.57
C ASN A 498 -40.65 -30.56 9.21
N PRO A 499 -40.79 -31.89 9.01
CA PRO A 499 -40.74 -32.49 7.67
C PRO A 499 -42.12 -32.49 6.98
N ASP A 500 -43.20 -32.29 7.74
CA ASP A 500 -44.58 -32.44 7.26
C ASP A 500 -45.20 -31.16 6.67
N ILE A 501 -44.62 -29.98 6.93
CA ILE A 501 -45.08 -28.71 6.34
C ILE A 501 -44.84 -28.72 4.82
N PHE A 502 -43.64 -29.15 4.39
CA PHE A 502 -43.24 -29.18 2.97
C PHE A 502 -44.07 -30.17 2.15
N LYS A 503 -44.56 -31.27 2.75
CA LYS A 503 -45.46 -32.22 2.07
C LYS A 503 -46.75 -31.57 1.58
N THR A 504 -47.24 -30.53 2.26
CA THR A 504 -48.47 -29.82 1.86
C THR A 504 -48.25 -28.83 0.72
N TRP A 505 -47.00 -28.54 0.37
CA TRP A 505 -46.66 -27.57 -0.67
C TRP A 505 -46.72 -28.21 -2.05
N TYR A 506 -46.89 -27.35 -3.04
CA TYR A 506 -46.81 -27.71 -4.45
C TYR A 506 -45.31 -27.89 -4.84
N PRO A 507 -44.89 -29.01 -5.46
CA PRO A 507 -43.47 -29.34 -5.61
C PRO A 507 -42.62 -28.26 -6.33
N PRO A 508 -43.10 -27.58 -7.39
CA PRO A 508 -42.38 -26.45 -7.98
C PRO A 508 -42.07 -25.30 -7.01
N LEU A 509 -42.94 -25.04 -6.03
CA LEU A 509 -42.70 -24.01 -5.01
C LEU A 509 -41.55 -24.42 -4.08
N GLU A 510 -41.57 -25.67 -3.60
CA GLU A 510 -40.51 -26.21 -2.75
C GLU A 510 -39.16 -26.21 -3.47
N LYS A 511 -39.12 -26.71 -4.71
CA LYS A 511 -37.90 -26.73 -5.54
C LYS A 511 -37.37 -25.33 -5.82
N THR A 512 -38.25 -24.35 -6.03
CA THR A 512 -37.86 -22.94 -6.19
C THR A 512 -37.19 -22.41 -4.93
N LEU A 513 -37.82 -22.55 -3.77
CA LEU A 513 -37.29 -22.02 -2.51
C LEU A 513 -35.99 -22.72 -2.07
N SER A 514 -35.92 -24.05 -2.22
CA SER A 514 -34.70 -24.82 -1.97
C SER A 514 -33.55 -24.37 -2.88
N CYS A 515 -33.82 -24.16 -4.18
CA CYS A 515 -32.83 -23.63 -5.11
C CYS A 515 -32.36 -22.22 -4.71
N LEU A 516 -33.29 -21.30 -4.44
CA LEU A 516 -32.97 -19.92 -4.07
C LEU A 516 -32.15 -19.81 -2.78
N SER A 517 -32.53 -20.55 -1.74
CA SER A 517 -31.80 -20.56 -0.46
C SER A 517 -30.34 -21.00 -0.61
N LYS A 518 -30.08 -22.01 -1.46
CA LYS A 518 -28.72 -22.49 -1.75
C LYS A 518 -27.93 -21.47 -2.55
N LEU A 519 -28.53 -20.92 -3.60
CA LEU A 519 -27.87 -19.96 -4.50
C LEU A 519 -27.55 -18.62 -3.82
N TYR A 520 -28.36 -18.19 -2.86
CA TYR A 520 -28.19 -16.90 -2.16
C TYR A 520 -26.82 -16.76 -1.47
N ARG A 521 -26.29 -17.85 -0.88
CA ARG A 521 -24.98 -17.82 -0.20
C ARG A 521 -23.81 -17.95 -1.17
N CYS A 522 -24.02 -18.64 -2.28
CA CYS A 522 -22.94 -19.01 -3.20
C CYS A 522 -22.71 -17.97 -4.31
N LEU A 523 -23.76 -17.31 -4.80
CA LEU A 523 -23.65 -16.38 -5.94
C LEU A 523 -23.47 -14.92 -5.52
N GLU A 524 -22.94 -14.12 -6.44
CA GLU A 524 -22.93 -12.65 -6.31
C GLU A 524 -24.35 -12.10 -6.41
N SER A 525 -24.62 -11.01 -5.67
CA SER A 525 -25.95 -10.40 -5.56
C SER A 525 -26.58 -10.12 -6.93
N ALA A 526 -25.83 -9.53 -7.87
CA ALA A 526 -26.34 -9.20 -9.20
C ALA A 526 -26.79 -10.42 -10.02
N VAL A 527 -26.01 -11.51 -9.99
CA VAL A 527 -26.34 -12.75 -10.71
C VAL A 527 -27.49 -13.46 -10.02
N PHE A 528 -27.50 -13.49 -8.70
CA PHE A 528 -28.58 -14.07 -7.91
C PHE A 528 -29.91 -13.36 -8.15
N THR A 529 -29.96 -12.03 -8.19
CA THR A 529 -31.18 -11.25 -8.47
C THR A 529 -31.82 -11.66 -9.79
N GLY A 530 -31.03 -11.78 -10.86
CA GLY A 530 -31.55 -12.19 -12.17
C GLY A 530 -32.12 -13.62 -12.18
N LEU A 531 -31.43 -14.57 -11.52
CA LEU A 531 -31.92 -15.95 -11.39
C LEU A 531 -33.14 -16.06 -10.49
N ALA A 532 -33.18 -15.28 -9.40
CA ALA A 532 -34.28 -15.28 -8.46
C ALA A 532 -35.56 -14.71 -9.10
N GLN A 533 -35.41 -13.66 -9.91
CA GLN A 533 -36.50 -13.12 -10.71
C GLN A 533 -37.10 -14.18 -11.66
N GLU A 534 -36.25 -14.83 -12.45
CA GLU A 534 -36.66 -15.89 -13.39
C GLU A 534 -37.36 -17.05 -12.65
N ALA A 535 -36.78 -17.52 -11.54
CA ALA A 535 -37.35 -18.61 -10.76
C ALA A 535 -38.74 -18.27 -10.17
N VAL A 536 -38.90 -17.07 -9.61
CA VAL A 536 -40.16 -16.61 -9.01
C VAL A 536 -41.25 -16.42 -10.08
N GLU A 537 -40.91 -15.85 -11.23
CA GLU A 537 -41.85 -15.65 -12.34
C GLU A 537 -42.35 -17.00 -12.91
N VAL A 538 -41.42 -17.93 -13.16
CA VAL A 538 -41.74 -19.26 -13.65
C VAL A 538 -42.55 -20.05 -12.63
N CYS A 539 -42.18 -19.98 -11.34
CA CYS A 539 -42.92 -20.62 -10.26
C CYS A 539 -44.36 -20.06 -10.16
N SER A 540 -44.53 -18.74 -10.19
CA SER A 540 -45.85 -18.09 -10.18
C SER A 540 -46.72 -18.57 -11.36
N THR A 541 -46.14 -18.63 -12.56
CA THR A 541 -46.81 -19.14 -13.76
C THR A 541 -47.18 -20.63 -13.62
N SER A 542 -46.31 -21.45 -13.03
CA SER A 542 -46.62 -22.86 -12.76
C SER A 542 -47.78 -23.01 -11.77
N ILE A 543 -47.81 -22.22 -10.70
CA ILE A 543 -48.90 -22.24 -9.70
C ILE A 543 -50.22 -21.81 -10.36
N GLN A 544 -50.21 -20.78 -11.22
CA GLN A 544 -51.40 -20.36 -11.96
C GLN A 544 -51.92 -21.46 -12.91
N LYS A 545 -51.02 -22.19 -13.60
CA LYS A 545 -51.39 -23.36 -14.43
C LYS A 545 -52.01 -24.46 -13.57
N ALA A 546 -51.42 -24.78 -12.43
CA ALA A 546 -51.93 -25.78 -11.49
C ALA A 546 -53.31 -25.40 -10.94
N SER A 547 -53.51 -24.13 -10.55
CA SER A 547 -54.80 -23.61 -10.11
C SER A 547 -55.91 -23.83 -11.15
N LYS A 548 -55.65 -23.55 -12.43
CA LYS A 548 -56.61 -23.80 -13.52
C LYS A 548 -56.93 -25.29 -13.70
N LEU A 549 -55.98 -26.19 -13.47
CA LEU A 549 -56.21 -27.63 -13.50
C LEU A 549 -57.05 -28.10 -12.31
N ILE A 550 -56.80 -27.55 -11.12
CA ILE A 550 -57.59 -27.83 -9.91
C ILE A 550 -59.03 -27.32 -10.09
N THR A 551 -59.24 -26.12 -10.65
CA THR A 551 -60.58 -25.61 -10.97
C THR A 551 -61.38 -26.56 -11.86
N LYS A 552 -60.73 -27.25 -12.80
CA LYS A 552 -61.38 -28.23 -13.67
C LYS A 552 -61.71 -29.55 -12.97
N ARG A 553 -60.94 -29.94 -11.95
CA ARG A 553 -61.05 -31.25 -11.28
C ARG A 553 -61.93 -31.22 -10.03
N SER A 554 -61.80 -30.19 -9.18
CA SER A 554 -62.51 -30.10 -7.90
C SER A 554 -63.55 -28.99 -7.88
N SER A 555 -63.15 -27.74 -7.65
CA SER A 555 -64.05 -26.59 -7.71
C SER A 555 -63.31 -25.29 -8.03
N GLN A 556 -64.03 -24.29 -8.53
CA GLN A 556 -63.49 -22.94 -8.76
C GLN A 556 -62.94 -22.32 -7.47
N MET A 557 -63.63 -22.51 -6.34
CA MET A 557 -63.17 -22.01 -5.04
C MET A 557 -61.86 -22.68 -4.60
N ASP A 558 -61.73 -24.00 -4.79
CA ASP A 558 -60.52 -24.75 -4.43
C ASP A 558 -59.32 -24.29 -5.28
N GLY A 559 -59.51 -24.04 -6.57
CA GLY A 559 -58.47 -23.49 -7.45
C GLY A 559 -58.02 -22.08 -7.05
N GLN A 560 -58.97 -21.20 -6.69
CA GLN A 560 -58.67 -19.83 -6.24
C GLN A 560 -57.97 -19.82 -4.86
N LEU A 561 -58.46 -20.62 -3.89
CA LEU A 561 -57.85 -20.74 -2.57
C LEU A 561 -56.47 -21.40 -2.61
N PHE A 562 -56.27 -22.39 -3.50
CA PHE A 562 -54.96 -22.97 -3.78
C PHE A 562 -53.97 -21.90 -4.27
N LEU A 563 -54.39 -21.06 -5.22
CA LEU A 563 -53.56 -20.00 -5.78
C LEU A 563 -53.20 -18.96 -4.71
N ILE A 564 -54.18 -18.48 -3.93
CA ILE A 564 -53.96 -17.53 -2.82
C ILE A 564 -52.97 -18.11 -1.80
N LYS A 565 -53.15 -19.36 -1.38
CA LYS A 565 -52.26 -20.03 -0.41
C LYS A 565 -50.81 -20.06 -0.91
N HIS A 566 -50.57 -20.56 -2.12
CA HIS A 566 -49.20 -20.78 -2.61
C HIS A 566 -48.49 -19.48 -3.02
N LEU A 567 -49.22 -18.46 -3.53
CA LEU A 567 -48.63 -17.14 -3.79
C LEU A 567 -48.28 -16.39 -2.49
N LEU A 568 -49.08 -16.56 -1.43
CA LEU A 568 -48.75 -16.01 -0.10
C LEU A 568 -47.49 -16.65 0.47
N ILE A 569 -47.38 -17.98 0.40
CA ILE A 569 -46.17 -18.70 0.84
C ILE A 569 -44.96 -18.23 0.03
N LEU A 570 -45.07 -18.16 -1.30
CA LEU A 570 -44.00 -17.66 -2.16
C LEU A 570 -43.56 -16.25 -1.74
N ARG A 571 -44.51 -15.33 -1.53
CA ARG A 571 -44.24 -13.94 -1.10
C ARG A 571 -43.53 -13.88 0.26
N GLU A 572 -43.96 -14.67 1.22
CA GLU A 572 -43.39 -14.67 2.57
C GLU A 572 -41.99 -15.27 2.59
N GLN A 573 -41.77 -16.35 1.85
CA GLN A 573 -40.48 -17.05 1.79
C GLN A 573 -39.43 -16.31 0.95
N ILE A 574 -39.84 -15.40 0.05
CA ILE A 574 -38.89 -14.53 -0.66
C ILE A 574 -38.51 -13.26 0.12
N ALA A 575 -39.27 -12.89 1.16
CA ALA A 575 -39.02 -11.67 1.93
C ALA A 575 -37.66 -11.62 2.67
N PRO A 576 -37.11 -12.73 3.20
CA PRO A 576 -35.79 -12.74 3.85
C PRO A 576 -34.62 -12.49 2.89
N PHE A 577 -34.82 -12.75 1.59
CA PHE A 577 -33.83 -12.39 0.58
C PHE A 577 -33.98 -10.89 0.31
N ASN A 578 -33.28 -10.06 1.09
CA ASN A 578 -33.24 -8.58 0.97
C ASN A 578 -32.64 -8.15 -0.38
N ILE A 579 -33.41 -8.34 -1.45
CA ILE A 579 -32.99 -8.10 -2.83
C ILE A 579 -33.95 -7.13 -3.45
N GLU A 580 -33.38 -6.11 -4.09
CA GLU A 580 -34.09 -5.29 -5.05
C GLU A 580 -34.39 -6.18 -6.26
N PHE A 581 -35.55 -6.87 -6.25
CA PHE A 581 -36.07 -7.69 -7.36
C PHE A 581 -36.46 -6.86 -8.60
N SER A 582 -35.83 -5.70 -8.78
CA SER A 582 -35.99 -4.79 -9.90
C SER A 582 -34.81 -4.92 -10.84
N VAL A 583 -35.01 -5.59 -11.98
CA VAL A 583 -34.05 -5.55 -13.09
C VAL A 583 -34.53 -4.49 -14.08
N THR A 584 -33.64 -3.58 -14.45
CA THR A 584 -33.85 -2.64 -15.56
C THR A 584 -33.73 -3.39 -16.88
N GLN A 585 -34.84 -3.96 -17.36
CA GLN A 585 -34.88 -4.47 -18.72
C GLN A 585 -34.86 -3.26 -19.67
N LYS A 586 -33.84 -3.21 -20.52
CA LYS A 586 -33.71 -2.23 -21.59
C LYS A 586 -34.46 -2.75 -22.80
N GLU A 587 -35.76 -2.47 -22.86
CA GLU A 587 -36.55 -2.75 -24.05
C GLU A 587 -36.43 -1.60 -25.04
N LEU A 588 -36.40 -1.93 -26.33
CA LEU A 588 -36.43 -0.96 -27.41
C LEU A 588 -37.91 -0.67 -27.73
N ASP A 589 -38.38 0.53 -27.37
CA ASP A 589 -39.75 0.93 -27.66
C ASP A 589 -39.88 1.47 -29.09
N PHE A 590 -40.72 0.79 -29.88
CA PHE A 590 -41.05 1.13 -31.27
C PHE A 590 -42.42 1.83 -31.39
N SER A 591 -43.15 2.06 -30.29
CA SER A 591 -44.50 2.64 -30.29
C SER A 591 -44.53 4.03 -30.92
N HIS A 592 -43.50 4.83 -30.62
CA HIS A 592 -43.30 6.14 -31.22
C HIS A 592 -43.01 6.05 -32.73
N LEU A 593 -42.33 5.00 -33.21
CA LEU A 593 -42.07 4.82 -34.65
C LEU A 593 -43.35 4.51 -35.42
N LEU A 594 -44.24 3.69 -34.85
CA LEU A 594 -45.54 3.40 -35.43
C LEU A 594 -46.41 4.65 -35.49
N GLU A 595 -46.36 5.51 -34.48
CA GLU A 595 -47.11 6.77 -34.47
C GLU A 595 -46.56 7.78 -35.50
N HIS A 596 -45.23 7.86 -35.67
CA HIS A 596 -44.62 8.69 -36.73
C HIS A 596 -44.91 8.16 -38.14
N LEU A 597 -44.87 6.84 -38.34
CA LEU A 597 -45.27 6.22 -39.61
C LEU A 597 -46.75 6.45 -39.92
N ARG A 598 -47.63 6.39 -38.90
CA ARG A 598 -49.07 6.64 -39.05
C ARG A 598 -49.35 8.11 -39.37
N ARG A 599 -48.57 9.04 -38.81
CA ARG A 599 -48.64 10.49 -39.10
C ARG A 599 -48.11 10.83 -40.50
N LEU A 600 -47.09 10.11 -40.95
CA LEU A 600 -46.56 10.14 -42.32
C LEU A 600 -47.57 9.62 -43.35
N LEU A 601 -48.21 8.47 -43.07
CA LEU A 601 -49.27 7.90 -43.89
C LEU A 601 -50.54 8.76 -43.93
N ARG A 602 -50.79 9.57 -42.90
CA ARG A 602 -51.87 10.58 -42.86
C ARG A 602 -51.49 11.91 -43.51
N GLY A 603 -50.30 12.03 -44.13
CA GLY A 603 -49.88 13.21 -44.89
C GLY A 603 -49.59 14.46 -44.05
N GLN A 604 -49.49 14.33 -42.72
CA GLN A 604 -49.21 15.45 -41.81
C GLN A 604 -47.71 15.73 -41.63
N ALA A 605 -46.84 14.96 -42.28
CA ALA A 605 -45.40 15.17 -42.33
C ALA A 605 -44.85 14.78 -43.72
N SER A 606 -44.00 15.63 -44.30
CA SER A 606 -43.40 15.44 -45.63
C SER A 606 -42.28 14.40 -45.58
N LEU A 607 -42.27 13.45 -46.52
CA LEU A 607 -41.21 12.45 -46.71
C LEU A 607 -39.93 13.03 -47.34
N PHE A 608 -39.99 14.26 -47.88
CA PHE A 608 -38.99 14.76 -48.84
C PHE A 608 -38.15 15.96 -48.37
N ASP A 609 -38.20 16.35 -47.08
CA ASP A 609 -37.16 17.23 -46.49
C ASP A 609 -35.87 16.44 -46.21
N TRP A 610 -35.37 15.74 -47.24
CA TRP A 610 -34.19 14.87 -47.25
C TRP A 610 -32.87 15.67 -47.14
N SER A 611 -32.92 16.98 -47.34
CA SER A 611 -31.75 17.85 -47.40
C SER A 611 -31.56 18.67 -46.12
N ARG A 612 -31.15 18.01 -45.04
CA ARG A 612 -30.09 18.43 -44.09
C ARG A 612 -30.03 17.44 -42.93
N SER A 613 -28.90 16.75 -42.87
CA SER A 613 -28.48 15.75 -41.89
C SER A 613 -28.81 16.12 -40.44
N THR A 614 -29.52 15.22 -39.75
CA THR A 614 -29.54 14.89 -38.29
C THR A 614 -30.92 14.63 -37.67
N SER A 615 -32.03 14.65 -38.43
CA SER A 615 -33.37 14.39 -37.86
C SER A 615 -33.78 12.92 -37.88
N LEU A 616 -33.64 12.19 -38.99
CA LEU A 616 -34.17 10.82 -39.13
C LEU A 616 -33.49 9.77 -38.25
N ALA A 617 -32.17 9.82 -38.09
CA ALA A 617 -31.48 8.89 -37.19
C ALA A 617 -31.92 9.10 -35.72
N ARG A 618 -32.32 10.33 -35.33
CA ARG A 618 -32.82 10.63 -33.98
C ARG A 618 -34.32 10.35 -33.81
N THR A 619 -35.11 10.50 -34.87
CA THR A 619 -36.57 10.24 -34.83
C THR A 619 -36.94 8.78 -35.10
N LEU A 620 -36.07 8.01 -35.77
CA LEU A 620 -36.20 6.57 -36.02
C LEU A 620 -35.33 5.70 -35.10
N SER A 621 -34.53 6.31 -34.21
CA SER A 621 -33.84 5.54 -33.18
C SER A 621 -34.85 5.04 -32.15
N PRO A 622 -34.90 3.72 -31.86
CA PRO A 622 -35.74 3.19 -30.81
C PRO A 622 -35.33 3.82 -29.47
N ARG A 623 -36.31 4.29 -28.70
CA ARG A 623 -36.04 4.78 -27.35
C ARG A 623 -35.77 3.56 -26.48
N VAL A 624 -34.65 3.58 -25.76
CA VAL A 624 -34.39 2.60 -24.71
C VAL A 624 -35.33 2.95 -23.56
N LEU A 625 -36.38 2.17 -23.39
CA LEU A 625 -37.27 2.25 -22.23
C LEU A 625 -36.71 1.30 -21.18
N GLU A 626 -36.26 1.88 -20.07
CA GLU A 626 -35.83 1.11 -18.90
C GLU A 626 -37.07 0.76 -18.09
N ASN A 627 -37.67 -0.39 -18.39
CA ASN A 627 -38.76 -0.93 -17.57
C ASN A 627 -38.14 -1.66 -16.38
N GLN A 628 -38.32 -1.11 -15.18
CA GLN A 628 -38.04 -1.82 -13.92
C GLN A 628 -39.19 -2.79 -13.64
N ILE A 629 -39.02 -4.05 -14.04
CA ILE A 629 -39.97 -5.10 -13.70
C ILE A 629 -39.61 -5.60 -12.31
N ASP A 630 -40.43 -5.23 -11.33
CA ASP A 630 -40.35 -5.77 -9.99
C ASP A 630 -41.25 -7.02 -9.90
N THR A 631 -40.62 -8.20 -9.83
CA THR A 631 -41.36 -9.47 -9.71
C THR A 631 -42.15 -9.58 -8.43
N LYS A 632 -41.73 -8.92 -7.35
CA LYS A 632 -42.51 -8.83 -6.11
C LYS A 632 -43.79 -8.05 -6.35
N LYS A 633 -43.71 -6.94 -7.08
CA LYS A 633 -44.87 -6.12 -7.45
C LYS A 633 -45.84 -6.87 -8.37
N GLU A 634 -45.33 -7.62 -9.35
CA GLU A 634 -46.19 -8.43 -10.23
C GLU A 634 -46.83 -9.60 -9.46
N LEU A 635 -46.10 -10.23 -8.55
CA LEU A 635 -46.63 -11.24 -7.63
C LEU A 635 -47.75 -10.66 -6.75
N GLU A 636 -47.55 -9.47 -6.17
CA GLU A 636 -48.56 -8.79 -5.35
C GLU A 636 -49.80 -8.38 -6.18
N LYS A 637 -49.60 -7.95 -7.42
CA LYS A 637 -50.68 -7.64 -8.35
C LYS A 637 -51.48 -8.89 -8.72
N SER A 638 -50.81 -10.00 -9.03
CA SER A 638 -51.47 -11.29 -9.30
C SER A 638 -52.23 -11.81 -8.08
N LEU A 639 -51.64 -11.68 -6.88
CA LEU A 639 -52.29 -12.07 -5.62
C LEU A 639 -53.53 -11.22 -5.38
N LYS A 640 -53.43 -9.89 -5.51
CA LYS A 640 -54.56 -8.97 -5.34
C LYS A 640 -55.70 -9.27 -6.31
N ALA A 641 -55.39 -9.46 -7.59
CA ALA A 641 -56.38 -9.82 -8.60
C ALA A 641 -57.08 -11.14 -8.27
N THR A 642 -56.35 -12.15 -7.82
CA THR A 642 -56.92 -13.45 -7.42
C THR A 642 -57.82 -13.30 -6.18
N CYS A 643 -57.42 -12.51 -5.19
CA CYS A 643 -58.22 -12.22 -4.01
C CYS A 643 -59.51 -11.47 -4.37
N GLU A 644 -59.45 -10.47 -5.25
CA GLU A 644 -60.62 -9.75 -5.74
C GLU A 644 -61.58 -10.67 -6.51
N GLU A 645 -61.06 -11.54 -7.38
CA GLU A 645 -61.85 -12.53 -8.12
C GLU A 645 -62.54 -13.52 -7.17
N PHE A 646 -61.82 -13.99 -6.13
CA PHE A 646 -62.38 -14.85 -5.09
C PHE A 646 -63.50 -14.14 -4.32
N ILE A 647 -63.25 -12.91 -3.84
CA ILE A 647 -64.23 -12.09 -3.11
C ILE A 647 -65.50 -11.91 -3.97
N MET A 648 -65.35 -11.53 -5.24
CA MET A 648 -66.47 -11.36 -6.16
C MET A 648 -67.22 -12.68 -6.40
N SER A 649 -66.53 -13.81 -6.52
CA SER A 649 -67.16 -15.11 -6.72
C SER A 649 -68.02 -15.53 -5.51
N VAL A 650 -67.54 -15.30 -4.29
CA VAL A 650 -68.26 -15.60 -3.05
C VAL A 650 -69.40 -14.61 -2.84
N THR A 651 -69.18 -13.31 -3.07
CA THR A 651 -70.26 -12.31 -3.02
C THR A 651 -71.37 -12.65 -4.00
N LYS A 652 -71.02 -13.06 -5.23
CA LYS A 652 -72.02 -13.49 -6.22
C LYS A 652 -72.77 -14.73 -5.75
N LEU A 653 -72.09 -15.75 -5.23
CA LEU A 653 -72.75 -16.97 -4.72
C LEU A 653 -73.85 -16.67 -3.68
N VAL A 654 -73.62 -15.69 -2.80
CA VAL A 654 -74.54 -15.36 -1.71
C VAL A 654 -75.62 -14.35 -2.13
N VAL A 655 -75.26 -13.37 -2.97
CA VAL A 655 -76.04 -12.13 -3.14
C VAL A 655 -76.55 -11.93 -4.58
N ASP A 656 -76.21 -12.81 -5.53
CA ASP A 656 -76.67 -12.73 -6.92
C ASP A 656 -78.19 -12.59 -7.07
N PRO A 657 -79.06 -13.25 -6.27
CA PRO A 657 -80.50 -13.02 -6.33
C PRO A 657 -80.90 -11.58 -5.97
N LEU A 658 -80.24 -10.94 -4.99
CA LEU A 658 -80.50 -9.54 -4.64
C LEU A 658 -79.94 -8.60 -5.71
N LEU A 659 -78.73 -8.84 -6.22
CA LEU A 659 -78.12 -8.02 -7.26
C LEU A 659 -78.91 -8.11 -8.58
N SER A 660 -79.39 -9.30 -8.95
CA SER A 660 -80.29 -9.47 -10.10
C SER A 660 -81.63 -8.74 -9.90
N PHE A 661 -82.13 -8.65 -8.67
CA PHE A 661 -83.35 -7.92 -8.38
C PHE A 661 -83.14 -6.41 -8.49
N VAL A 662 -82.10 -5.89 -7.84
CA VAL A 662 -81.72 -4.46 -7.89
C VAL A 662 -81.49 -4.03 -9.34
N THR A 663 -80.73 -4.78 -10.14
CA THR A 663 -80.50 -4.46 -11.56
C THR A 663 -81.78 -4.43 -12.40
N LYS A 664 -82.71 -5.37 -12.19
CA LYS A 664 -84.03 -5.36 -12.86
C LYS A 664 -84.88 -4.16 -12.44
N VAL A 665 -84.90 -3.83 -11.14
CA VAL A 665 -85.62 -2.66 -10.60
C VAL A 665 -85.03 -1.36 -11.13
N THR A 666 -83.70 -1.22 -11.16
CA THR A 666 -83.03 -0.05 -11.72
C THR A 666 -83.29 0.09 -13.22
N ALA A 667 -83.24 -0.99 -13.99
CA ALA A 667 -83.55 -0.96 -15.43
C ALA A 667 -84.99 -0.49 -15.70
N VAL A 668 -85.95 -0.96 -14.90
CA VAL A 668 -87.34 -0.52 -14.94
C VAL A 668 -87.49 0.95 -14.56
N LYS A 669 -86.82 1.40 -13.50
CA LYS A 669 -86.86 2.81 -13.05
C LYS A 669 -86.26 3.76 -14.07
N VAL A 670 -85.20 3.34 -14.77
CA VAL A 670 -84.57 4.09 -15.88
C VAL A 670 -85.47 4.10 -17.13
N ALA A 671 -86.12 3.00 -17.44
CA ALA A 671 -87.08 2.92 -18.54
C ALA A 671 -88.32 3.81 -18.30
N LEU A 672 -88.80 3.90 -17.06
CA LEU A 672 -89.92 4.76 -16.65
C LEU A 672 -89.56 6.25 -16.67
N SER A 673 -88.31 6.62 -16.41
CA SER A 673 -87.84 8.02 -16.41
C SER A 673 -87.42 8.54 -17.78
N SER A 674 -87.22 7.66 -18.77
CA SER A 674 -86.84 8.02 -20.14
C SER A 674 -88.02 8.15 -21.12
N GLY A 675 -89.26 7.90 -20.68
CA GLY A 675 -90.47 7.97 -21.50
C GLY A 675 -91.06 9.39 -21.62
N GLY A 676 -90.48 10.23 -22.47
CA GLY A 676 -91.09 11.50 -22.90
C GLY A 676 -92.12 11.28 -24.00
N GLN A 677 -93.37 11.69 -23.74
CA GLN A 677 -94.49 11.96 -24.66
C GLN A 677 -94.36 11.46 -26.12
N ASN A 678 -94.92 10.28 -26.44
CA ASN A 678 -95.99 10.13 -27.43
C ASN A 678 -96.31 8.65 -27.75
N GLU A 679 -97.62 8.45 -27.93
CA GLU A 679 -98.32 7.32 -28.54
C GLU A 679 -98.52 6.02 -27.75
N LYS A 680 -99.82 5.66 -27.72
CA LYS A 680 -100.46 4.51 -27.11
C LYS A 680 -99.80 3.20 -27.56
N LEU A 681 -99.18 2.51 -26.62
CA LEU A 681 -99.02 1.06 -26.66
C LEU A 681 -99.45 0.51 -25.31
N GLU A 682 -100.51 -0.29 -25.36
CA GLU A 682 -101.05 -0.99 -24.21
C GLU A 682 -100.06 -2.02 -23.65
N SER A 683 -100.06 -2.06 -22.32
CA SER A 683 -99.88 -3.23 -21.47
C SER A 683 -98.45 -3.62 -21.05
N VAL A 684 -98.36 -3.84 -19.73
CA VAL A 684 -97.31 -4.47 -18.92
C VAL A 684 -96.30 -3.54 -18.22
N MET A 685 -95.84 -2.43 -18.80
CA MET A 685 -94.69 -1.68 -18.20
C MET A 685 -95.00 -0.39 -17.41
N ALA A 686 -96.25 0.09 -17.36
CA ALA A 686 -96.65 1.29 -16.61
C ALA A 686 -97.35 0.98 -15.27
N LYS A 687 -97.10 -0.21 -14.69
CA LYS A 687 -97.62 -0.55 -13.36
C LYS A 687 -96.58 -0.22 -12.27
N PRO A 688 -97.00 0.21 -11.07
CA PRO A 688 -96.08 0.41 -9.94
C PRO A 688 -95.27 -0.87 -9.70
N LEU A 689 -94.04 -0.73 -9.19
CA LEU A 689 -93.03 -1.81 -9.13
C LEU A 689 -93.60 -3.13 -8.54
N LYS A 690 -94.52 -3.02 -7.59
CA LYS A 690 -95.29 -4.10 -6.93
C LYS A 690 -96.15 -5.00 -7.84
N ASP A 691 -96.58 -4.51 -9.00
CA ASP A 691 -97.44 -5.26 -9.94
C ASP A 691 -96.65 -5.94 -11.07
N GLN A 692 -95.32 -5.78 -11.07
CA GLN A 692 -94.45 -6.46 -12.01
C GLN A 692 -94.24 -7.90 -11.56
N ALA A 693 -94.32 -8.86 -12.48
CA ALA A 693 -94.31 -10.30 -12.19
C ALA A 693 -93.05 -10.79 -11.44
N PHE A 694 -91.96 -10.02 -11.42
CA PHE A 694 -90.71 -10.34 -10.71
C PHE A 694 -90.57 -9.62 -9.36
N ALA A 695 -91.47 -8.69 -9.03
CA ALA A 695 -91.41 -7.81 -7.87
C ALA A 695 -92.70 -7.86 -7.02
N THR A 696 -93.51 -8.92 -7.18
CA THR A 696 -94.61 -9.18 -6.24
C THR A 696 -94.05 -9.50 -4.85
N PRO A 697 -94.74 -9.13 -3.75
CA PRO A 697 -94.26 -9.35 -2.38
C PRO A 697 -93.84 -10.81 -2.10
N ASP A 698 -94.58 -11.79 -2.62
CA ASP A 698 -94.26 -13.21 -2.47
C ASP A 698 -92.97 -13.62 -3.20
N LYS A 699 -92.70 -13.01 -4.36
CA LYS A 699 -91.48 -13.30 -5.14
C LYS A 699 -90.26 -12.62 -4.53
N VAL A 700 -90.42 -11.44 -3.95
CA VAL A 700 -89.36 -10.78 -3.19
C VAL A 700 -89.08 -11.53 -1.88
N ALA A 701 -90.11 -12.04 -1.20
CA ALA A 701 -89.96 -12.94 -0.05
C ALA A 701 -89.20 -14.23 -0.43
N GLU A 702 -89.51 -14.84 -1.58
CA GLU A 702 -88.79 -16.01 -2.11
C GLU A 702 -87.30 -15.69 -2.40
N LEU A 703 -87.01 -14.51 -2.93
CA LEU A 703 -85.63 -14.04 -3.19
C LEU A 703 -84.85 -13.83 -1.89
N VAL A 704 -85.45 -13.15 -0.90
CA VAL A 704 -84.86 -12.95 0.43
C VAL A 704 -84.63 -14.28 1.14
N GLN A 705 -85.56 -15.22 1.02
CA GLN A 705 -85.40 -16.55 1.59
C GLN A 705 -84.26 -17.33 0.93
N LYS A 706 -84.11 -17.26 -0.40
CA LYS A 706 -82.96 -17.88 -1.11
C LYS A 706 -81.62 -17.32 -0.63
N VAL A 707 -81.54 -16.02 -0.39
CA VAL A 707 -80.32 -15.36 0.11
C VAL A 707 -80.05 -15.74 1.56
N ARG A 708 -81.10 -15.81 2.40
CA ARG A 708 -80.99 -16.31 3.78
C ARG A 708 -80.46 -17.75 3.82
N THR A 709 -81.00 -18.63 2.99
CA THR A 709 -80.51 -20.02 2.87
C THR A 709 -79.06 -20.05 2.37
N ALA A 710 -78.68 -19.21 1.40
CA ALA A 710 -77.31 -19.10 0.94
C ALA A 710 -76.34 -18.63 2.05
N ILE A 711 -76.77 -17.70 2.91
CA ILE A 711 -76.00 -17.25 4.07
C ILE A 711 -75.86 -18.36 5.12
N GLN A 712 -76.89 -19.16 5.35
CA GLN A 712 -76.89 -20.21 6.37
C GLN A 712 -76.20 -21.51 5.93
N GLU A 713 -76.25 -21.86 4.64
CA GLU A 713 -75.73 -23.14 4.15
C GLU A 713 -74.43 -22.99 3.34
N GLN A 714 -74.32 -22.00 2.46
CA GLN A 714 -73.18 -21.87 1.54
C GLN A 714 -72.01 -21.10 2.16
N LEU A 715 -72.30 -20.04 2.92
CA LEU A 715 -71.25 -19.23 3.57
C LEU A 715 -70.40 -20.04 4.58
N PRO A 716 -70.98 -20.89 5.46
CA PRO A 716 -70.17 -21.70 6.38
C PRO A 716 -69.25 -22.68 5.67
N VAL A 717 -69.68 -23.23 4.52
CA VAL A 717 -68.85 -24.13 3.69
C VAL A 717 -67.65 -23.38 3.11
N VAL A 718 -67.85 -22.14 2.63
CA VAL A 718 -66.75 -21.28 2.17
C VAL A 718 -65.78 -20.97 3.29
N ILE A 719 -66.28 -20.65 4.49
CA ILE A 719 -65.45 -20.37 5.66
C ILE A 719 -64.66 -21.62 6.09
N ALA A 720 -65.29 -22.80 6.08
CA ALA A 720 -64.62 -24.06 6.38
C ALA A 720 -63.48 -24.34 5.39
N LYS A 721 -63.70 -24.12 4.09
CA LYS A 721 -62.64 -24.21 3.06
C LYS A 721 -61.56 -23.15 3.27
N MET A 722 -61.92 -21.89 3.57
CA MET A 722 -60.95 -20.85 3.90
C MET A 722 -60.09 -21.23 5.11
N LYS A 723 -60.68 -21.82 6.15
CA LYS A 723 -59.96 -22.31 7.35
C LYS A 723 -58.99 -23.43 7.00
N LEU A 724 -59.34 -24.31 6.05
CA LEU A 724 -58.51 -25.42 5.62
C LEU A 724 -57.32 -25.00 4.74
N TYR A 725 -57.51 -24.05 3.81
CA TYR A 725 -56.41 -23.57 2.96
C TYR A 725 -55.53 -22.53 3.67
N LEU A 726 -56.14 -21.58 4.39
CA LEU A 726 -55.47 -20.47 5.06
C LEU A 726 -55.45 -20.70 6.58
N GLN A 727 -54.28 -21.12 7.08
CA GLN A 727 -54.09 -21.36 8.51
C GLN A 727 -54.02 -20.06 9.34
N ASN A 728 -53.55 -18.96 8.73
CA ASN A 728 -53.43 -17.67 9.40
C ASN A 728 -54.79 -16.97 9.56
N SER A 729 -55.19 -16.71 10.81
CA SER A 729 -56.47 -16.07 11.13
C SER A 729 -56.58 -14.65 10.57
N SER A 730 -55.50 -13.87 10.62
CA SER A 730 -55.50 -12.47 10.15
C SER A 730 -55.78 -12.40 8.64
N THR A 731 -55.19 -13.28 7.84
CA THR A 731 -55.41 -13.34 6.38
C THR A 731 -56.86 -13.69 6.06
N ARG A 732 -57.47 -14.61 6.82
CA ARG A 732 -58.89 -14.95 6.67
C ARG A 732 -59.80 -13.76 6.97
N THR A 733 -59.54 -13.03 8.05
CA THR A 733 -60.32 -11.83 8.41
C THR A 733 -60.20 -10.75 7.34
N ILE A 734 -59.00 -10.55 6.78
CA ILE A 734 -58.76 -9.56 5.70
C ILE A 734 -59.56 -9.92 4.45
N LEU A 735 -59.61 -11.21 4.06
CA LEU A 735 -60.38 -11.65 2.89
C LEU A 735 -61.90 -11.66 3.12
N PHE A 736 -62.34 -11.97 4.34
CA PHE A 736 -63.77 -12.04 4.67
C PHE A 736 -64.41 -10.67 4.86
N LYS A 737 -63.67 -9.68 5.35
CA LYS A 737 -64.21 -8.33 5.61
C LYS A 737 -64.85 -7.67 4.38
N PRO A 738 -64.23 -7.66 3.18
CA PRO A 738 -64.89 -7.18 1.95
C PRO A 738 -66.15 -7.97 1.57
N ILE A 739 -66.14 -9.29 1.76
CA ILE A 739 -67.31 -10.16 1.48
C ILE A 739 -68.48 -9.74 2.39
N LYS A 740 -68.20 -9.55 3.69
CA LYS A 740 -69.18 -9.04 4.66
C LYS A 740 -69.73 -7.68 4.24
N THR A 741 -68.86 -6.73 3.92
CA THR A 741 -69.27 -5.38 3.49
C THR A 741 -70.17 -5.44 2.25
N ASN A 742 -69.80 -6.21 1.22
CA ASN A 742 -70.60 -6.35 0.00
C ASN A 742 -71.99 -6.97 0.26
N ILE A 743 -72.08 -7.99 1.14
CA ILE A 743 -73.36 -8.62 1.51
C ILE A 743 -74.27 -7.62 2.23
N VAL A 744 -73.70 -6.84 3.16
CA VAL A 744 -74.42 -5.82 3.92
C VAL A 744 -74.88 -4.68 3.02
N GLU A 745 -74.02 -4.17 2.14
CA GLU A 745 -74.37 -3.11 1.18
C GLU A 745 -75.51 -3.50 0.25
N ALA A 746 -75.49 -4.72 -0.29
CA ALA A 746 -76.58 -5.22 -1.12
C ALA A 746 -77.90 -5.36 -0.33
N HIS A 747 -77.84 -5.79 0.94
CA HIS A 747 -79.01 -5.81 1.82
C HIS A 747 -79.55 -4.39 2.10
N ILE A 748 -78.67 -3.40 2.31
CA ILE A 748 -79.05 -2.00 2.52
C ILE A 748 -79.73 -1.44 1.25
N GLN A 749 -79.20 -1.73 0.06
CA GLN A 749 -79.79 -1.29 -1.20
C GLN A 749 -81.21 -1.85 -1.40
N VAL A 750 -81.41 -3.15 -1.11
CA VAL A 750 -82.74 -3.77 -1.20
C VAL A 750 -83.66 -3.22 -0.11
N GLN A 751 -83.17 -3.03 1.12
CA GLN A 751 -83.95 -2.45 2.20
C GLN A 751 -84.44 -1.02 1.87
N SER A 752 -83.56 -0.19 1.30
CA SER A 752 -83.93 1.16 0.85
C SER A 752 -84.97 1.14 -0.26
N LEU A 753 -84.85 0.22 -1.22
CA LEU A 753 -85.84 0.03 -2.29
C LEU A 753 -87.20 -0.44 -1.76
N LEU A 754 -87.19 -1.34 -0.77
CA LEU A 754 -88.41 -1.83 -0.12
C LEU A 754 -89.13 -0.72 0.65
N GLN A 755 -88.38 0.12 1.37
CA GLN A 755 -88.92 1.27 2.11
C GLN A 755 -89.52 2.35 1.21
N SER A 756 -89.04 2.49 -0.04
CA SER A 756 -89.56 3.50 -0.97
C SER A 756 -90.80 3.05 -1.75
N GLU A 757 -90.99 1.76 -2.00
CA GLU A 757 -91.97 1.25 -2.99
C GLU A 757 -93.06 0.33 -2.41
N TYR A 758 -92.91 -0.16 -1.17
CA TYR A 758 -93.83 -1.14 -0.54
C TYR A 758 -94.42 -0.61 0.76
N THR A 759 -95.61 -1.11 1.13
CA THR A 759 -96.29 -0.73 2.37
C THR A 759 -95.77 -1.52 3.58
N SER A 760 -96.00 -1.00 4.79
CA SER A 760 -95.50 -1.61 6.04
C SER A 760 -96.00 -3.05 6.27
N GLU A 761 -97.15 -3.43 5.74
CA GLU A 761 -97.72 -4.79 5.82
C GLU A 761 -97.01 -5.75 4.85
N GLU A 762 -96.68 -5.29 3.65
CA GLU A 762 -95.96 -6.08 2.62
C GLU A 762 -94.49 -6.30 3.01
N ILE A 763 -93.87 -5.33 3.69
CA ILE A 763 -92.51 -5.45 4.23
C ILE A 763 -92.43 -6.55 5.31
N GLN A 764 -93.50 -6.76 6.09
CA GLN A 764 -93.57 -7.85 7.06
C GLN A 764 -93.66 -9.22 6.37
N ILE A 765 -94.35 -9.32 5.23
CA ILE A 765 -94.46 -10.55 4.42
C ILE A 765 -93.10 -10.93 3.81
N ILE A 766 -92.33 -9.93 3.36
CA ILE A 766 -91.00 -10.13 2.77
C ILE A 766 -89.96 -10.59 3.82
N ASN A 767 -90.22 -10.33 5.11
CA ASN A 767 -89.42 -10.80 6.24
C ASN A 767 -87.92 -10.59 6.05
N LEU A 768 -87.51 -9.38 5.69
CA LEU A 768 -86.10 -9.01 5.57
C LEU A 768 -85.49 -8.82 6.97
N LYS A 769 -84.36 -9.48 7.25
CA LYS A 769 -83.65 -9.38 8.54
C LYS A 769 -83.10 -7.96 8.73
N SER A 770 -83.06 -7.45 9.96
CA SER A 770 -82.48 -6.12 10.22
C SER A 770 -80.99 -6.12 9.87
N VAL A 771 -80.48 -4.98 9.40
CA VAL A 771 -79.06 -4.82 9.03
C VAL A 771 -78.13 -5.08 10.23
N GLN A 772 -78.58 -4.74 11.45
CA GLN A 772 -77.83 -4.99 12.68
C GLN A 772 -77.74 -6.49 13.00
N ASP A 773 -78.84 -7.23 12.88
CA ASP A 773 -78.85 -8.68 13.14
C ASP A 773 -78.08 -9.47 12.08
N LEU A 774 -78.11 -9.02 10.82
CA LEU A 774 -77.30 -9.58 9.74
C LEU A 774 -75.79 -9.36 10.01
N GLN A 775 -75.43 -8.18 10.51
CA GLN A 775 -74.05 -7.85 10.80
C GLN A 775 -73.49 -8.69 11.96
N ILE A 776 -74.29 -8.92 13.00
CA ILE A 776 -73.95 -9.82 14.12
C ILE A 776 -73.82 -11.27 13.65
N GLU A 777 -74.74 -11.74 12.80
CA GLU A 777 -74.66 -13.09 12.23
C GLU A 777 -73.39 -13.29 11.39
N LEU A 778 -73.00 -12.28 10.61
CA LEU A 778 -71.76 -12.31 9.83
C LEU A 778 -70.49 -12.19 10.70
N ASP A 779 -70.57 -11.53 11.85
CA ASP A 779 -69.44 -11.44 12.80
C ASP A 779 -69.17 -12.76 13.52
N ASN A 780 -70.19 -13.59 13.75
CA ASN A 780 -70.04 -14.91 14.38
C ASN A 780 -69.29 -15.94 13.51
N TYR A 781 -69.04 -15.62 12.24
CA TYR A 781 -68.41 -16.50 11.27
C TYR A 781 -66.89 -16.32 11.13
N LEU A 782 -66.35 -15.20 11.64
CA LEU A 782 -64.92 -14.91 11.74
C LEU A 782 -64.28 -15.72 12.88
#